data_AF-A0A3M7DX93-F1
#
_entry.id   AF-A0A3M7DX93-F1
#
_cell.length_a   1.000
_cell.length_b   1.000
_cell.length_c   1.000
_cell.angle_alpha   90.00
_cell.angle_beta   90.00
_cell.angle_gamma   90.00
#
_symmetry.space_group_name_H-M   'P 1'
#
loop_
_entity.id
_entity.type
_entity.pdbx_description
1 polymer ?
#
loop_
_entity_poly.entity_id
_entity_poly.type
_entity_poly.pdbx_seq_one_letter_code
_entity_poly.pdbx_strand_id
1 'polypeptide(L)'
;MLSSISLLCGLVGSALAQGGLVINPRNAGDGSSQMASVPIDLTSMRNNRAFAMSPGDANFDGIHSGYPAQYLPDANLTYSGVKYDFPQYQPNGSDNVLAQGQIITPPKGRYFSIHMLAAAESAVATGYVNATYADNSTTSGPLLVDPFWSWPYPYGGDIIFPYYLTNTSVDYNRSMIYQTINWLDSTKELVSLQLPNVSTGAATGPGGAAEETRLHIFAVTMVPASGTGVQLEVQYARSTQMWMEGTNKTQIMEVTVNNVGDDWVLSNHSVKVSVSAPGVKTVSPAIINRLRPGDRAILQVGVVNANGTSTGTTGPATVHISSIGNSVQSSPYTFNATHGIASYSPDYHSIYTHESPPWYNAAKYGIFIHWGPYSVPGWGNSGENESYAEWYWWSMNQGPGQSDGTYEYNLETYGPDHVYDDFFPNFTASAFDPKEWVDLFADAGAQYFVQVTKHHDGYALFDLPPNITTRTSVAQPPHRNLLSELFSAAEKYHPALHRATYFSLPEWFHPDYRPYGFGSWPGGNATNPYTNATLPYTGYVPLDDYISDLILPSMLTLADMGTEIMWCDIGGPNLTADFAAEYYNTAAQRGNQVLMDNRCGLPGDFDTPEYASYDAVQLRKWESNLGMDPYSYGFNRATPLASYLDPQGIVSSLVDIVSKNGNFLLDIGPRADGSILDIEKRNLRAAGEWIQSHGEAVFGSDYWFFTPSEGESVRFTKNLEGFFVFSLLPPNGSLVIESPVPYVEGDQVVVVGGDMDGVVVPTRLVEKSPGSRERKLEITVSEEVRDADRYCWVFKIPYGGVAANQTTAGVGGGNSTTGGFGTPSQPAAQANGAASKAMGGAGGWSVILSTLMAFVFSLVL
;
A
#
# COMPACT_ATOMS: atom_id res chain seq x y z
N MET A 1 -44.93 22.68 7.83
CA MET A 1 -43.92 23.12 8.83
C MET A 1 -43.72 22.14 9.98
N LEU A 2 -44.68 21.30 10.38
CA LEU A 2 -44.46 20.26 11.41
C LEU A 2 -44.12 18.86 10.83
N SER A 3 -44.31 18.63 9.53
CA SER A 3 -43.93 17.37 8.85
C SER A 3 -42.48 17.34 8.34
N SER A 4 -41.84 18.50 8.21
CA SER A 4 -40.47 18.65 7.69
C SER A 4 -39.39 18.45 8.77
N ILE A 5 -39.77 18.52 10.05
CA ILE A 5 -38.85 18.34 11.20
C ILE A 5 -38.67 16.86 11.54
N SER A 6 -39.66 16.01 11.24
CA SER A 6 -39.57 14.56 11.48
C SER A 6 -38.68 13.83 10.48
N LEU A 7 -38.48 14.38 9.27
CA LEU A 7 -37.55 13.80 8.27
C LEU A 7 -36.09 14.14 8.58
N LEU A 8 -35.82 15.36 9.09
CA LEU A 8 -34.47 15.75 9.54
C LEU A 8 -34.03 14.99 10.80
N CYS A 9 -34.94 14.71 11.73
CA CYS A 9 -34.63 13.85 12.88
C CYS A 9 -34.48 12.37 12.51
N GLY A 10 -35.02 11.93 11.36
CA GLY A 10 -34.85 10.57 10.84
C GLY A 10 -33.45 10.33 10.26
N LEU A 11 -32.93 11.29 9.49
CA LEU A 11 -31.60 11.21 8.86
C LEU A 11 -30.45 11.45 9.84
N VAL A 12 -30.62 12.34 10.83
CA VAL A 12 -29.65 12.50 11.93
C VAL A 12 -29.72 11.30 12.88
N GLY A 13 -30.90 10.68 13.03
CA GLY A 13 -31.10 9.48 13.86
C GLY A 13 -30.48 8.21 13.28
N SER A 14 -30.36 8.08 11.96
CA SER A 14 -29.67 6.96 11.30
C SER A 14 -28.15 7.13 11.23
N ALA A 15 -27.64 8.37 11.21
CA ALA A 15 -26.20 8.63 11.33
C ALA A 15 -25.68 8.41 12.77
N LEU A 16 -26.50 8.72 13.78
CA LEU A 16 -26.18 8.44 15.19
C LEU A 16 -26.24 6.94 15.56
N ALA A 17 -26.79 6.09 14.69
CA ALA A 17 -26.94 4.65 14.94
C ALA A 17 -25.72 3.79 14.54
N GLN A 18 -24.62 4.39 14.04
CA GLN A 18 -23.39 3.68 13.63
C GLN A 18 -22.14 4.00 14.49
N GLY A 19 -22.28 4.83 15.54
CA GLY A 19 -21.16 5.54 16.18
C GLY A 19 -20.57 4.88 17.44
N GLY A 20 -20.12 3.63 17.37
CA GLY A 20 -19.41 2.96 18.46
C GLY A 20 -17.89 2.88 18.24
N LEU A 21 -17.18 2.44 19.29
CA LEU A 21 -15.80 1.95 19.16
C LEU A 21 -15.77 0.80 18.15
N VAL A 22 -14.82 0.84 17.22
CA VAL A 22 -14.52 -0.27 16.32
C VAL A 22 -13.08 -0.72 16.59
N ILE A 23 -12.92 -1.94 17.08
CA ILE A 23 -11.64 -2.64 17.01
C ILE A 23 -11.59 -3.28 15.63
N ASN A 24 -10.54 -3.01 14.86
CA ASN A 24 -10.41 -3.49 13.49
C ASN A 24 -10.72 -5.00 13.43
N PRO A 25 -11.84 -5.39 12.81
CA PRO A 25 -12.39 -6.74 12.95
C PRO A 25 -11.49 -7.79 12.30
N ARG A 26 -10.55 -7.38 11.43
CA ARG A 26 -9.56 -8.25 10.80
C ARG A 26 -8.57 -8.83 11.80
N ASN A 27 -8.29 -8.12 12.89
CA ASN A 27 -7.25 -8.45 13.87
C ASN A 27 -7.77 -8.49 15.32
N ALA A 28 -9.06 -8.21 15.52
CA ALA A 28 -9.71 -8.34 16.81
C ALA A 28 -9.55 -9.77 17.32
N GLY A 29 -9.02 -9.92 18.54
CA GLY A 29 -8.96 -11.24 19.17
C GLY A 29 -10.35 -11.73 19.56
N ASP A 30 -10.54 -13.04 19.61
CA ASP A 30 -11.72 -13.66 20.22
C ASP A 30 -11.63 -13.73 21.76
N GLY A 31 -10.71 -12.94 22.36
CA GLY A 31 -10.37 -12.95 23.78
C GLY A 31 -9.45 -14.10 24.21
N SER A 32 -9.14 -15.06 23.32
CA SER A 32 -8.30 -16.23 23.63
C SER A 32 -6.90 -16.12 23.01
N SER A 33 -6.10 -15.13 23.42
CA SER A 33 -4.66 -15.16 23.06
C SER A 33 -4.00 -16.37 23.75
N GLN A 34 -3.55 -17.31 22.91
CA GLN A 34 -2.81 -18.51 23.30
C GLN A 34 -1.29 -18.31 23.25
N MET A 35 -0.84 -17.24 22.58
CA MET A 35 0.57 -16.88 22.54
C MET A 35 0.98 -16.22 23.86
N ALA A 36 2.19 -16.53 24.34
CA ALA A 36 2.76 -15.81 25.46
C ALA A 36 3.04 -14.35 25.05
N SER A 37 2.58 -13.41 25.87
CA SER A 37 2.82 -11.98 25.68
C SER A 37 3.15 -11.33 27.02
N VAL A 38 4.06 -10.36 27.00
CA VAL A 38 4.53 -9.64 28.18
C VAL A 38 4.20 -8.16 28.01
N PRO A 39 3.02 -7.70 28.49
CA PRO A 39 2.72 -6.29 28.56
C PRO A 39 3.74 -5.57 29.44
N ILE A 40 4.17 -4.38 29.01
CA ILE A 40 5.11 -3.55 29.75
C ILE A 40 4.33 -2.45 30.48
N ASP A 41 4.55 -2.35 31.79
CA ASP A 41 3.96 -1.27 32.59
C ASP A 41 4.60 0.07 32.25
N LEU A 42 3.84 0.93 31.57
CA LEU A 42 4.26 2.28 31.19
C LEU A 42 3.83 3.34 32.21
N THR A 43 3.18 2.98 33.31
CA THR A 43 2.51 3.92 34.23
C THR A 43 3.44 5.03 34.72
N SER A 44 4.70 4.71 35.04
CA SER A 44 5.68 5.70 35.51
C SER A 44 6.25 6.60 34.39
N MET A 45 6.02 6.26 33.12
CA MET A 45 6.51 7.01 31.96
C MET A 45 5.46 7.90 31.32
N ARG A 46 4.17 7.68 31.64
CA ARG A 46 3.06 8.48 31.11
C ARG A 46 3.27 9.94 31.48
N ASN A 47 3.21 10.81 30.48
CA ASN A 47 3.51 12.22 30.60
C ASN A 47 2.54 13.10 29.79
N ASN A 48 1.50 12.52 29.20
CA ASN A 48 0.48 13.23 28.43
C ASN A 48 -0.92 12.66 28.68
N ARG A 49 -1.95 13.43 28.35
CA ARG A 49 -3.36 13.08 28.55
C ARG A 49 -4.08 13.09 27.20
N ALA A 50 -4.40 11.90 26.70
CA ALA A 50 -5.06 11.66 25.43
C ALA A 50 -6.58 11.47 25.56
N PHE A 51 -7.06 10.96 26.69
CA PHE A 51 -8.47 10.60 26.84
C PHE A 51 -9.28 11.71 27.50
N ALA A 52 -10.43 12.02 26.93
CA ALA A 52 -11.32 13.10 27.32
C ALA A 52 -12.77 12.62 27.55
N MET A 53 -13.42 13.14 28.59
CA MET A 53 -14.86 12.98 28.84
C MET A 53 -15.68 14.14 28.26
N SER A 54 -15.06 15.28 27.97
CA SER A 54 -15.70 16.47 27.40
C SER A 54 -14.69 17.31 26.60
N PRO A 55 -15.14 18.23 25.71
CA PRO A 55 -14.24 19.15 25.02
C PRO A 55 -13.30 19.91 25.98
N GLY A 56 -12.04 20.03 25.60
CA GLY A 56 -11.00 20.68 26.41
C GLY A 56 -10.48 19.89 27.62
N ASP A 57 -10.96 18.67 27.85
CA ASP A 57 -10.55 17.83 29.00
C ASP A 57 -9.15 17.20 28.81
N ALA A 58 -8.79 16.83 27.59
CA ALA A 58 -7.48 16.27 27.26
C ALA A 58 -6.58 17.30 26.58
N ASN A 59 -5.31 16.93 26.42
CA ASN A 59 -4.40 17.64 25.53
C ASN A 59 -3.51 16.64 24.82
N PHE A 60 -4.11 15.89 23.89
CA PHE A 60 -3.41 14.92 23.07
C PHE A 60 -2.37 15.62 22.19
N ASP A 61 -2.82 16.60 21.41
CA ASP A 61 -2.13 17.21 20.28
C ASP A 61 -1.52 18.59 20.55
N GLY A 62 -1.64 19.11 21.78
CA GLY A 62 -1.13 20.43 22.15
C GLY A 62 -2.16 21.56 21.98
N ILE A 63 -3.29 21.28 21.33
CA ILE A 63 -4.41 22.21 21.12
C ILE A 63 -5.70 21.75 21.82
N HIS A 64 -5.56 20.90 22.84
CA HIS A 64 -6.64 20.39 23.69
C HIS A 64 -7.62 19.43 23.00
N SER A 65 -7.16 18.66 22.00
CA SER A 65 -7.95 17.54 21.49
C SER A 65 -7.77 16.27 22.32
N GLY A 66 -8.67 15.30 22.15
CA GLY A 66 -8.51 13.96 22.72
C GLY A 66 -9.58 12.95 22.29
N TYR A 67 -9.31 11.68 22.59
CA TYR A 67 -10.23 10.58 22.27
C TYR A 67 -11.34 10.49 23.31
N PRO A 68 -12.56 10.11 22.91
CA PRO A 68 -13.69 10.01 23.82
C PRO A 68 -13.55 8.81 24.77
N ALA A 69 -13.27 9.10 26.04
CA ALA A 69 -13.00 8.12 27.11
C ALA A 69 -14.14 7.12 27.37
N GLN A 70 -15.38 7.46 26.98
CA GLN A 70 -16.54 6.57 27.08
C GLN A 70 -16.50 5.38 26.11
N TYR A 71 -15.59 5.41 25.12
CA TYR A 71 -15.41 4.37 24.11
C TYR A 71 -14.04 3.68 24.23
N LEU A 72 -13.42 3.64 25.41
CA LEU A 72 -12.15 2.93 25.57
C LEU A 72 -12.35 1.40 25.45
N PRO A 73 -11.40 0.68 24.82
CA PRO A 73 -11.38 -0.77 24.89
C PRO A 73 -11.08 -1.24 26.31
N ASP A 74 -11.27 -2.55 26.54
CA ASP A 74 -10.90 -3.20 27.78
C ASP A 74 -9.42 -2.97 28.13
N ALA A 75 -9.13 -2.77 29.42
CA ALA A 75 -7.76 -2.60 29.91
C ALA A 75 -6.86 -3.80 29.53
N ASN A 76 -7.42 -5.00 29.42
CA ASN A 76 -6.71 -6.21 29.01
C ASN A 76 -7.01 -6.54 27.53
N LEU A 77 -6.79 -5.59 26.64
CA LEU A 77 -7.08 -5.72 25.21
C LEU A 77 -6.25 -6.86 24.59
N THR A 78 -6.89 -7.73 23.81
CA THR A 78 -6.20 -8.70 22.96
C THR A 78 -6.36 -8.31 21.50
N TYR A 79 -5.24 -8.08 20.80
CA TYR A 79 -5.22 -7.63 19.40
C TYR A 79 -4.08 -8.32 18.63
N SER A 80 -4.35 -8.82 17.43
CA SER A 80 -3.41 -9.59 16.60
C SER A 80 -2.71 -10.74 17.34
N GLY A 81 -3.45 -11.40 18.26
CA GLY A 81 -2.96 -12.49 19.09
C GLY A 81 -2.11 -12.08 20.31
N VAL A 82 -1.91 -10.79 20.55
CA VAL A 82 -1.07 -10.24 21.63
C VAL A 82 -1.95 -9.54 22.67
N LYS A 83 -1.64 -9.70 23.97
CA LYS A 83 -2.34 -9.00 25.06
C LYS A 83 -1.64 -7.69 25.40
N TYR A 84 -2.42 -6.63 25.56
CA TYR A 84 -1.95 -5.30 25.93
C TYR A 84 -2.51 -4.91 27.30
N ASP A 85 -1.73 -4.14 28.05
CA ASP A 85 -2.23 -3.33 29.17
C ASP A 85 -2.61 -1.95 28.60
N PHE A 86 -3.87 -1.81 28.21
CA PHE A 86 -4.40 -0.62 27.57
C PHE A 86 -4.79 0.43 28.61
N PRO A 87 -4.28 1.67 28.51
CA PRO A 87 -4.53 2.70 29.50
C PRO A 87 -6.01 3.05 29.58
N GLN A 88 -6.47 3.33 30.79
CA GLN A 88 -7.84 3.77 31.06
C GLN A 88 -7.85 5.25 31.47
N TYR A 89 -8.95 5.94 31.19
CA TYR A 89 -9.12 7.36 31.50
C TYR A 89 -8.81 7.69 32.97
N GLN A 90 -8.01 8.74 33.18
CA GLN A 90 -7.67 9.29 34.49
C GLN A 90 -8.11 10.76 34.56
N PRO A 91 -9.01 11.16 35.48
CA PRO A 91 -9.50 12.54 35.55
C PRO A 91 -8.43 13.62 35.75
N ASN A 92 -7.31 13.28 36.39
CA ASN A 92 -6.23 14.22 36.71
C ASN A 92 -4.84 13.62 36.41
N GLY A 93 -4.76 12.68 35.47
CA GLY A 93 -3.54 11.90 35.22
C GLY A 93 -3.20 11.78 33.75
N SER A 94 -1.97 11.36 33.50
CA SER A 94 -1.50 10.98 32.17
C SER A 94 -1.91 9.54 31.85
N ASP A 95 -2.31 9.31 30.60
CA ASP A 95 -2.78 8.02 30.09
C ASP A 95 -1.96 7.53 28.88
N ASN A 96 -1.05 8.35 28.35
CA ASN A 96 -0.12 7.95 27.30
C ASN A 96 1.29 8.53 27.49
N VAL A 97 2.24 7.99 26.73
CA VAL A 97 3.64 8.42 26.68
C VAL A 97 3.90 9.18 25.39
N LEU A 98 4.29 10.44 25.48
CA LEU A 98 4.93 11.17 24.37
C LEU A 98 6.32 10.61 24.15
N ALA A 99 6.61 10.02 22.99
CA ALA A 99 7.87 9.37 22.68
C ALA A 99 9.00 10.42 22.51
N GLN A 100 9.88 10.50 23.52
CA GLN A 100 10.95 11.48 23.67
C GLN A 100 12.30 10.81 24.00
N GLY A 101 12.50 9.56 23.56
CA GLY A 101 13.73 8.81 23.82
C GLY A 101 13.77 8.06 25.15
N GLN A 102 12.63 7.82 25.80
CA GLN A 102 12.55 7.10 27.08
C GLN A 102 13.15 5.69 26.96
N ILE A 103 13.73 5.19 28.05
CA ILE A 103 14.32 3.85 28.12
C ILE A 103 13.40 2.93 28.92
N ILE A 104 12.97 1.85 28.29
CA ILE A 104 12.25 0.73 28.87
C ILE A 104 13.25 -0.35 29.29
N THR A 105 13.14 -0.80 30.54
CA THR A 105 13.87 -1.97 31.05
C THR A 105 12.92 -3.17 31.11
N PRO A 106 12.97 -4.09 30.14
CA PRO A 106 12.11 -5.27 30.13
C PRO A 106 12.50 -6.28 31.21
N PRO A 107 11.59 -7.22 31.55
CA PRO A 107 11.96 -8.41 32.28
C PRO A 107 13.08 -9.16 31.56
N LYS A 108 14.02 -9.75 32.31
CA LYS A 108 15.14 -10.50 31.76
C LYS A 108 14.65 -11.65 30.89
N GLY A 109 15.07 -11.68 29.62
CA GLY A 109 14.70 -12.74 28.69
C GLY A 109 15.09 -12.42 27.24
N ARG A 110 14.84 -13.38 26.36
CA ARG A 110 14.92 -13.20 24.91
C ARG A 110 13.52 -12.94 24.37
N TYR A 111 13.41 -12.03 23.40
CA TYR A 111 12.14 -11.61 22.84
C TYR A 111 12.21 -11.64 21.31
N PHE A 112 11.09 -11.98 20.70
CA PHE A 112 10.89 -12.08 19.26
C PHE A 112 10.58 -10.72 18.63
N SER A 113 9.71 -9.95 19.28
CA SER A 113 9.23 -8.66 18.77
C SER A 113 8.73 -7.76 19.90
N ILE A 114 8.72 -6.46 19.62
CA ILE A 114 7.97 -5.44 20.35
C ILE A 114 6.75 -5.05 19.52
N HIS A 115 5.60 -4.97 20.19
CA HIS A 115 4.35 -4.52 19.64
C HIS A 115 3.92 -3.25 20.40
N MET A 116 3.58 -2.19 19.68
CA MET A 116 3.13 -0.94 20.29
C MET A 116 1.75 -0.55 19.76
N LEU A 117 0.95 0.08 20.61
CA LEU A 117 -0.24 0.81 20.21
C LEU A 117 0.10 2.30 20.27
N ALA A 118 0.03 2.97 19.13
CA ALA A 118 0.54 4.33 18.96
C ALA A 118 -0.32 5.16 18.02
N ALA A 119 -0.20 6.49 18.12
CA ALA A 119 -0.80 7.43 17.17
C ALA A 119 0.08 8.67 17.03
N ALA A 120 0.13 9.26 15.84
CA ALA A 120 0.74 10.55 15.61
C ALA A 120 -0.29 11.68 15.73
N GLU A 121 0.17 12.93 15.72
CA GLU A 121 -0.69 14.10 15.88
C GLU A 121 -1.20 14.64 14.54
N SER A 122 -0.38 15.44 13.87
CA SER A 122 -0.72 16.22 12.67
C SER A 122 -0.19 15.61 11.38
N ALA A 123 0.95 14.92 11.46
CA ALA A 123 1.62 14.31 10.32
C ALA A 123 2.12 12.91 10.66
N VAL A 124 2.46 12.14 9.63
CA VAL A 124 2.97 10.77 9.77
C VAL A 124 4.27 10.79 10.57
N ALA A 125 4.26 10.17 11.76
CA ALA A 125 5.41 10.11 12.63
C ALA A 125 6.36 8.98 12.21
N THR A 126 7.63 9.33 12.01
CA THR A 126 8.69 8.36 11.71
C THR A 126 9.73 8.35 12.83
N GLY A 127 10.32 7.19 13.11
CA GLY A 127 11.37 7.09 14.11
C GLY A 127 11.98 5.69 14.21
N TYR A 128 12.81 5.49 15.22
CA TYR A 128 13.48 4.21 15.44
C TYR A 128 13.32 3.75 16.88
N VAL A 129 13.02 2.46 17.04
CA VAL A 129 13.13 1.76 18.33
C VAL A 129 14.50 1.10 18.40
N ASN A 130 15.31 1.47 19.40
CA ASN A 130 16.65 0.91 19.56
C ASN A 130 16.68 -0.11 20.69
N ALA A 131 17.08 -1.34 20.39
CA ALA A 131 17.28 -2.38 21.39
C ALA A 131 18.76 -2.51 21.74
N THR A 132 19.05 -2.71 23.03
CA THR A 132 20.38 -3.07 23.53
C THR A 132 20.34 -4.43 24.21
N TYR A 133 21.31 -5.28 23.88
CA TYR A 133 21.39 -6.65 24.37
C TYR A 133 22.50 -6.84 25.40
N ALA A 134 22.48 -7.98 26.11
CA ALA A 134 23.42 -8.29 27.18
C ALA A 134 24.89 -8.39 26.74
N ASP A 135 25.14 -8.56 25.44
CA ASP A 135 26.48 -8.54 24.82
C ASP A 135 26.92 -7.14 24.34
N ASN A 136 26.14 -6.10 24.66
CA ASN A 136 26.28 -4.71 24.20
C ASN A 136 26.06 -4.48 22.70
N SER A 137 25.60 -5.48 21.95
CA SER A 137 25.13 -5.25 20.59
C SER A 137 23.82 -4.46 20.61
N THR A 138 23.50 -3.82 19.49
CA THR A 138 22.25 -3.09 19.30
C THR A 138 21.56 -3.46 17.99
N THR A 139 20.25 -3.32 17.96
CA THR A 139 19.44 -3.35 16.73
C THR A 139 18.53 -2.13 16.71
N SER A 140 18.20 -1.65 15.52
CA SER A 140 17.31 -0.51 15.33
C SER A 140 16.20 -0.91 14.37
N GLY A 141 14.94 -0.66 14.77
CA GLY A 141 13.77 -0.94 13.95
C GLY A 141 13.08 0.37 13.57
N PRO A 142 12.91 0.67 12.27
CA PRO A 142 12.17 1.86 11.85
C PRO A 142 10.68 1.67 12.18
N LEU A 143 10.00 2.78 12.46
CA LEU A 143 8.55 2.83 12.63
C LEU A 143 7.97 3.96 11.81
N LEU A 144 6.70 3.78 11.45
CA LEU A 144 5.86 4.78 10.86
C LEU A 144 4.49 4.68 11.53
N VAL A 145 3.90 5.81 11.90
CA VAL A 145 2.60 5.88 12.57
C VAL A 145 1.82 7.05 12.00
N ASP A 146 0.61 6.77 11.52
CA ASP A 146 -0.26 7.78 10.93
C ASP A 146 -0.86 8.73 11.98
N PRO A 147 -1.30 9.93 11.55
CA PRO A 147 -2.07 10.85 12.37
C PRO A 147 -3.31 10.19 12.99
N PHE A 148 -3.67 10.58 14.21
CA PHE A 148 -4.82 10.00 14.89
C PHE A 148 -6.15 10.29 14.21
N TRP A 149 -6.23 11.30 13.35
CA TRP A 149 -7.36 11.50 12.44
C TRP A 149 -6.82 12.17 11.18
N SER A 150 -7.57 12.05 10.08
CA SER A 150 -7.24 12.72 8.84
C SER A 150 -8.52 12.97 8.05
N TRP A 151 -8.61 14.16 7.47
CA TRP A 151 -9.63 14.55 6.53
C TRP A 151 -8.97 15.26 5.34
N PRO A 152 -9.36 14.96 4.10
CA PRO A 152 -10.48 14.08 3.72
C PRO A 152 -10.09 12.61 3.47
N TYR A 153 -8.83 12.23 3.75
CA TYR A 153 -8.27 10.90 3.53
C TYR A 153 -8.14 10.11 4.83
N PRO A 154 -9.17 9.36 5.27
CA PRO A 154 -9.07 8.57 6.48
C PRO A 154 -8.06 7.43 6.32
N TYR A 155 -7.15 7.29 7.28
CA TYR A 155 -6.23 6.14 7.37
C TYR A 155 -6.96 4.90 7.90
N GLY A 156 -6.40 3.71 7.65
CA GLY A 156 -6.92 2.47 8.21
C GLY A 156 -6.33 2.13 9.59
N GLY A 157 -7.03 2.53 10.66
CA GLY A 157 -6.61 2.28 12.05
C GLY A 157 -6.98 0.92 12.64
N ASP A 158 -6.44 0.64 13.83
CA ASP A 158 -6.63 -0.63 14.55
C ASP A 158 -7.64 -0.52 15.70
N ILE A 159 -7.67 0.63 16.39
CA ILE A 159 -8.66 0.99 17.40
C ILE A 159 -9.27 2.32 16.96
N ILE A 160 -10.54 2.31 16.58
CA ILE A 160 -11.20 3.41 15.88
C ILE A 160 -12.34 3.94 16.73
N PHE A 161 -12.21 5.20 17.13
CA PHE A 161 -13.19 5.93 17.89
C PHE A 161 -14.17 6.63 16.92
N PRO A 162 -15.45 6.76 17.31
CA PRO A 162 -16.48 7.30 16.43
C PRO A 162 -16.36 8.80 16.15
N TYR A 163 -15.59 9.52 16.97
CA TYR A 163 -15.33 10.96 16.87
C TYR A 163 -14.10 11.30 17.73
N TYR A 164 -13.67 12.57 17.72
CA TYR A 164 -12.76 13.12 18.73
C TYR A 164 -13.30 14.41 19.36
N LEU A 165 -12.78 14.75 20.53
CA LEU A 165 -13.16 15.94 21.27
C LEU A 165 -12.10 17.01 21.00
N THR A 166 -12.52 18.19 20.56
CA THR A 166 -11.64 19.36 20.38
C THR A 166 -11.60 20.17 21.68
N ASN A 167 -10.92 21.31 21.67
CA ASN A 167 -10.96 22.24 22.80
C ASN A 167 -12.37 22.74 23.15
N THR A 168 -13.26 22.89 22.16
CA THR A 168 -14.56 23.56 22.35
C THR A 168 -15.77 22.78 21.82
N SER A 169 -15.57 21.72 21.03
CA SER A 169 -16.63 20.98 20.35
C SER A 169 -16.31 19.48 20.22
N VAL A 170 -17.25 18.76 19.61
CA VAL A 170 -17.04 17.40 19.10
C VAL A 170 -16.77 17.52 17.60
N ASP A 171 -15.73 16.86 17.12
CA ASP A 171 -15.50 16.65 15.69
C ASP A 171 -15.84 15.20 15.34
N TYR A 172 -16.77 15.01 14.40
CA TYR A 172 -17.32 13.70 14.08
C TYR A 172 -16.47 12.89 13.09
N ASN A 173 -15.29 13.38 12.71
CA ASN A 173 -14.30 12.54 12.05
C ASN A 173 -13.80 11.47 13.01
N ARG A 174 -13.63 10.25 12.50
CA ARG A 174 -13.13 9.13 13.29
C ARG A 174 -11.68 9.39 13.70
N SER A 175 -11.35 9.00 14.92
CA SER A 175 -9.96 9.01 15.41
C SER A 175 -9.46 7.60 15.67
N MET A 176 -8.15 7.38 15.61
CA MET A 176 -7.54 6.07 15.43
C MET A 176 -6.25 5.90 16.23
N ILE A 177 -6.03 4.67 16.70
CA ILE A 177 -4.75 4.19 17.23
C ILE A 177 -4.31 3.01 16.36
N TYR A 178 -3.00 2.94 16.10
CA TYR A 178 -2.35 2.00 15.19
C TYR A 178 -1.44 1.04 15.94
N GLN A 179 -1.33 -0.19 15.45
CA GLN A 179 -0.38 -1.19 15.89
C GLN A 179 0.90 -1.06 15.07
N THR A 180 2.04 -0.97 15.74
CA THR A 180 3.36 -1.14 15.11
C THR A 180 4.06 -2.35 15.69
N ILE A 181 4.92 -2.97 14.88
CA ILE A 181 5.67 -4.16 15.25
C ILE A 181 7.12 -3.96 14.82
N ASN A 182 8.06 -4.11 15.75
CA ASN A 182 9.49 -4.16 15.43
C ASN A 182 10.07 -5.51 15.86
N TRP A 183 10.95 -6.04 15.02
CA TRP A 183 11.71 -7.25 15.30
C TRP A 183 12.75 -7.02 16.41
N LEU A 184 13.03 -8.08 17.18
CA LEU A 184 14.10 -8.14 18.17
C LEU A 184 14.98 -9.37 17.94
N ASP A 185 16.27 -9.27 18.22
CA ASP A 185 17.20 -10.41 18.12
C ASP A 185 16.87 -11.47 19.17
N SER A 186 16.04 -12.41 18.76
CA SER A 186 15.54 -13.52 19.58
C SER A 186 16.64 -14.45 20.10
N THR A 187 17.86 -14.35 19.56
CA THR A 187 19.00 -15.14 20.01
C THR A 187 19.69 -14.51 21.24
N LYS A 188 19.38 -13.25 21.55
CA LYS A 188 20.04 -12.45 22.56
C LYS A 188 19.10 -12.07 23.70
N GLU A 189 19.68 -11.93 24.88
CA GLU A 189 18.96 -11.42 26.03
C GLU A 189 18.84 -9.89 25.93
N LEU A 190 17.61 -9.38 25.98
CA LEU A 190 17.30 -7.97 25.88
C LEU A 190 17.54 -7.27 27.22
N VAL A 191 18.25 -6.14 27.19
CA VAL A 191 18.59 -5.34 28.38
C VAL A 191 17.77 -4.06 28.45
N SER A 192 17.62 -3.37 27.32
CA SER A 192 16.84 -2.14 27.26
C SER A 192 16.27 -1.90 25.87
N LEU A 193 15.19 -1.13 25.83
CA LEU A 193 14.63 -0.56 24.61
C LEU A 193 14.57 0.95 24.78
N GLN A 194 15.09 1.69 23.81
CA GLN A 194 14.89 3.12 23.71
C GLN A 194 13.71 3.37 22.77
N LEU A 195 12.69 4.03 23.31
CA LEU A 195 11.59 4.56 22.50
C LEU A 195 12.10 5.66 21.56
N PRO A 196 11.39 5.91 20.46
CA PRO A 196 11.74 6.97 19.52
C PRO A 196 11.74 8.34 20.19
N ASN A 197 12.48 9.28 19.62
CA ASN A 197 12.36 10.71 19.95
C ASN A 197 11.83 11.42 18.70
N VAL A 198 10.52 11.65 18.65
CA VAL A 198 9.84 12.19 17.46
C VAL A 198 9.39 13.62 17.73
N SER A 199 9.92 14.54 16.94
CA SER A 199 9.49 15.94 16.87
C SER A 199 9.16 16.40 15.45
N THR A 200 9.36 15.54 14.45
CA THR A 200 9.15 15.80 13.03
C THR A 200 8.64 14.54 12.36
N GLY A 201 7.87 14.70 11.29
CA GLY A 201 7.29 13.63 10.49
C GLY A 201 7.12 14.06 9.05
N ALA A 202 6.35 13.30 8.29
CA ALA A 202 6.05 13.57 6.89
C ALA A 202 4.57 13.96 6.74
N ALA A 203 4.33 15.07 6.07
CA ALA A 203 3.00 15.51 5.66
C ALA A 203 2.33 14.44 4.79
N THR A 204 1.01 14.49 4.72
CA THR A 204 0.21 13.50 4.00
C THR A 204 0.03 13.83 2.52
N GLY A 205 0.41 15.05 2.12
CA GLY A 205 0.38 15.51 0.73
C GLY A 205 1.56 15.02 -0.12
N PRO A 206 1.56 15.38 -1.42
CA PRO A 206 2.58 14.95 -2.37
C PRO A 206 4.01 15.17 -1.86
N GLY A 207 4.81 14.11 -1.90
CA GLY A 207 6.24 14.14 -1.58
C GLY A 207 6.57 14.14 -0.08
N GLY A 208 5.56 14.11 0.80
CA GLY A 208 5.75 13.88 2.23
C GLY A 208 6.60 14.95 2.94
N ALA A 209 6.36 16.23 2.64
CA ALA A 209 7.12 17.34 3.20
C ALA A 209 7.27 17.26 4.73
N ALA A 210 8.42 17.65 5.26
CA ALA A 210 8.67 17.57 6.69
C ALA A 210 7.70 18.49 7.47
N GLU A 211 7.01 17.92 8.45
CA GLU A 211 6.04 18.63 9.30
C GLU A 211 6.30 18.32 10.78
N GLU A 212 6.04 19.28 11.67
CA GLU A 212 6.10 19.02 13.11
C GLU A 212 5.00 18.03 13.49
N THR A 213 5.38 16.95 14.17
CA THR A 213 4.44 15.96 14.73
C THR A 213 5.08 15.31 15.95
N ARG A 214 4.25 14.75 16.83
CA ARG A 214 4.71 13.97 17.98
C ARG A 214 4.12 12.57 17.91
N LEU A 215 4.82 11.63 18.51
CA LEU A 215 4.40 10.23 18.59
C LEU A 215 3.91 9.91 20.00
N HIS A 216 2.73 9.32 20.09
CA HIS A 216 2.13 8.89 21.34
C HIS A 216 2.08 7.38 21.42
N ILE A 217 2.49 6.82 22.56
CA ILE A 217 2.46 5.39 22.84
C ILE A 217 1.48 5.14 23.97
N PHE A 218 0.47 4.32 23.69
CA PHE A 218 -0.57 3.92 24.62
C PHE A 218 -0.20 2.65 25.38
N ALA A 219 0.35 1.66 24.66
CA ALA A 219 0.76 0.39 25.24
C ALA A 219 1.96 -0.19 24.50
N VAL A 220 2.79 -0.95 25.24
CA VAL A 220 3.92 -1.72 24.72
C VAL A 220 3.78 -3.15 25.21
N THR A 221 3.99 -4.12 24.33
CA THR A 221 3.99 -5.54 24.68
C THR A 221 5.10 -6.26 23.92
N MET A 222 5.71 -7.26 24.56
CA MET A 222 6.72 -8.10 23.93
C MET A 222 6.24 -9.53 23.76
N VAL A 223 6.72 -10.18 22.70
CA VAL A 223 6.51 -11.62 22.46
C VAL A 223 7.79 -12.36 22.87
N PRO A 224 7.76 -13.28 23.86
CA PRO A 224 8.95 -14.02 24.28
C PRO A 224 9.48 -14.99 23.21
N ALA A 225 10.80 -15.24 23.22
CA ALA A 225 11.47 -16.25 22.41
C ALA A 225 12.21 -17.27 23.29
N SER A 226 11.44 -18.03 24.07
CA SER A 226 11.97 -19.01 25.03
C SER A 226 12.09 -20.44 24.48
N GLY A 227 11.75 -20.67 23.21
CA GLY A 227 11.81 -21.99 22.61
C GLY A 227 13.23 -22.51 22.44
N THR A 228 13.36 -23.83 22.29
CA THR A 228 14.62 -24.51 21.96
C THR A 228 14.42 -25.52 20.83
N GLY A 229 15.45 -25.73 20.02
CA GLY A 229 15.35 -26.50 18.79
C GLY A 229 14.46 -25.82 17.76
N VAL A 230 13.86 -26.61 16.87
CA VAL A 230 12.92 -26.11 15.85
C VAL A 230 11.52 -26.03 16.46
N GLN A 231 11.12 -24.84 16.92
CA GLN A 231 9.83 -24.60 17.58
C GLN A 231 9.05 -23.48 16.88
N LEU A 232 7.84 -23.81 16.43
CA LEU A 232 6.91 -22.89 15.79
C LEU A 232 5.69 -22.64 16.66
N GLU A 233 5.32 -21.38 16.82
CA GLU A 233 4.11 -20.96 17.52
C GLU A 233 3.20 -20.15 16.60
N VAL A 234 1.90 -20.45 16.64
CA VAL A 234 0.89 -19.65 15.96
C VAL A 234 0.63 -18.42 16.82
N GLN A 235 0.98 -17.25 16.30
CA GLN A 235 0.69 -15.97 16.95
C GLN A 235 -0.80 -15.64 16.84
N TYR A 236 -1.33 -15.76 15.62
CA TYR A 236 -2.71 -15.38 15.31
C TYR A 236 -3.21 -16.17 14.10
N ALA A 237 -4.48 -16.55 14.15
CA ALA A 237 -5.17 -17.17 13.02
C ALA A 237 -6.56 -16.57 12.89
N ARG A 238 -6.98 -16.32 11.66
CA ARG A 238 -8.27 -15.67 11.36
C ARG A 238 -8.90 -16.21 10.09
N SER A 239 -10.22 -16.04 9.99
CA SER A 239 -10.95 -16.22 8.74
C SER A 239 -10.92 -14.92 7.96
N THR A 240 -10.58 -14.96 6.68
CA THR A 240 -10.66 -13.79 5.80
C THR A 240 -11.92 -13.87 4.94
N GLN A 241 -12.29 -12.75 4.32
CA GLN A 241 -13.30 -12.70 3.26
C GLN A 241 -12.68 -12.87 1.86
N MET A 242 -11.39 -13.24 1.79
CA MET A 242 -10.69 -13.51 0.55
C MET A 242 -10.80 -14.99 0.15
N TRP A 243 -10.57 -15.28 -1.12
CA TRP A 243 -10.45 -16.64 -1.63
C TRP A 243 -9.30 -16.80 -2.61
N MET A 244 -8.87 -18.06 -2.76
CA MET A 244 -7.86 -18.42 -3.75
C MET A 244 -8.41 -18.19 -5.15
N GLU A 245 -7.67 -17.42 -5.95
CA GLU A 245 -8.03 -17.10 -7.32
C GLU A 245 -8.16 -18.38 -8.19
N GLY A 246 -9.07 -18.33 -9.17
CA GLY A 246 -9.35 -19.47 -10.05
C GLY A 246 -10.09 -20.64 -9.37
N THR A 247 -10.49 -20.50 -8.11
CA THR A 247 -11.27 -21.52 -7.38
C THR A 247 -12.72 -21.14 -7.21
N ASN A 248 -13.59 -22.10 -6.87
CA ASN A 248 -14.97 -21.83 -6.47
C ASN A 248 -15.04 -21.30 -5.02
N LYS A 249 -14.43 -20.12 -4.79
CA LYS A 249 -14.34 -19.45 -3.48
C LYS A 249 -13.75 -20.36 -2.38
N THR A 250 -12.62 -20.99 -2.66
CA THR A 250 -11.82 -21.62 -1.59
C THR A 250 -11.33 -20.51 -0.66
N GLN A 251 -12.02 -20.36 0.48
CA GLN A 251 -11.77 -19.30 1.44
C GLN A 251 -10.33 -19.39 1.94
N ILE A 252 -9.71 -18.22 2.12
CA ILE A 252 -8.40 -18.12 2.74
C ILE A 252 -8.58 -17.95 4.25
N MET A 253 -7.89 -18.79 5.02
CA MET A 253 -7.64 -18.56 6.43
C MET A 253 -6.19 -18.15 6.58
N GLU A 254 -5.97 -16.98 7.18
CA GLU A 254 -4.62 -16.45 7.39
C GLU A 254 -4.08 -16.94 8.74
N VAL A 255 -2.83 -17.39 8.74
CA VAL A 255 -2.14 -17.89 9.93
C VAL A 255 -0.76 -17.23 10.03
N THR A 256 -0.54 -16.50 11.11
CA THR A 256 0.76 -15.93 11.46
C THR A 256 1.53 -16.92 12.34
N VAL A 257 2.70 -17.36 11.88
CA VAL A 257 3.56 -18.34 12.55
C VAL A 257 4.93 -17.73 12.83
N ASN A 258 5.37 -17.83 14.10
CA ASN A 258 6.67 -17.36 14.57
C ASN A 258 7.60 -18.55 14.81
N ASN A 259 8.86 -18.45 14.37
CA ASN A 259 9.92 -19.34 14.85
C ASN A 259 10.49 -18.80 16.17
N VAL A 260 9.95 -19.31 17.28
CA VAL A 260 10.33 -18.95 18.65
C VAL A 260 11.46 -19.82 19.21
N GLY A 261 11.89 -20.83 18.46
CA GLY A 261 13.03 -21.67 18.76
C GLY A 261 14.37 -21.02 18.42
N ASP A 262 15.45 -21.78 18.60
CA ASP A 262 16.82 -21.37 18.28
C ASP A 262 17.44 -22.14 17.09
N ASP A 263 16.68 -23.06 16.48
CA ASP A 263 17.07 -23.75 15.23
C ASP A 263 16.21 -23.34 14.01
N TRP A 264 16.75 -23.58 12.83
CA TRP A 264 16.15 -23.26 11.54
C TRP A 264 15.01 -24.20 11.17
N VAL A 265 13.95 -23.66 10.55
CA VAL A 265 13.07 -24.45 9.70
C VAL A 265 13.69 -24.50 8.31
N LEU A 266 13.91 -25.72 7.81
CA LEU A 266 14.42 -26.02 6.47
C LEU A 266 13.40 -26.85 5.70
N SER A 267 13.55 -26.89 4.37
CA SER A 267 12.62 -27.59 3.47
C SER A 267 12.54 -29.10 3.73
N ASN A 268 13.61 -29.72 4.26
CA ASN A 268 13.61 -31.13 4.65
C ASN A 268 12.64 -31.45 5.81
N HIS A 269 12.26 -30.47 6.64
CA HIS A 269 11.24 -30.64 7.68
C HIS A 269 9.83 -30.82 7.09
N SER A 270 9.62 -30.43 5.82
CA SER A 270 8.34 -30.56 5.11
C SER A 270 7.16 -29.97 5.90
N VAL A 271 7.35 -28.76 6.43
CA VAL A 271 6.37 -28.12 7.32
C VAL A 271 5.10 -27.74 6.56
N LYS A 272 3.95 -28.21 7.04
CA LYS A 272 2.63 -27.86 6.52
C LYS A 272 1.73 -27.31 7.61
N VAL A 273 1.02 -26.24 7.29
CA VAL A 273 0.02 -25.62 8.15
C VAL A 273 -1.36 -25.88 7.58
N SER A 274 -2.26 -26.38 8.42
CA SER A 274 -3.63 -26.74 8.04
C SER A 274 -4.62 -26.32 9.11
N VAL A 275 -5.89 -26.15 8.73
CA VAL A 275 -6.99 -25.87 9.65
C VAL A 275 -7.99 -27.03 9.65
N SER A 276 -8.39 -27.48 10.84
CA SER A 276 -9.45 -28.46 11.02
C SER A 276 -10.59 -27.88 11.84
N ALA A 277 -11.83 -28.06 11.39
CA ALA A 277 -13.03 -27.81 12.18
C ALA A 277 -14.15 -28.76 11.72
N PRO A 278 -15.18 -29.03 12.53
CA PRO A 278 -16.37 -29.75 12.06
C PRO A 278 -17.01 -29.09 10.82
N GLY A 279 -16.98 -27.76 10.73
CA GLY A 279 -17.55 -26.97 9.64
C GLY A 279 -16.60 -26.65 8.48
N VAL A 280 -15.32 -27.05 8.55
CA VAL A 280 -14.28 -26.60 7.61
C VAL A 280 -13.34 -27.74 7.25
N LYS A 281 -13.01 -27.85 5.96
CA LYS A 281 -11.99 -28.77 5.45
C LYS A 281 -10.88 -28.00 4.75
N THR A 282 -9.64 -28.20 5.19
CA THR A 282 -8.46 -27.76 4.43
C THR A 282 -8.39 -28.50 3.09
N VAL A 283 -8.28 -27.74 2.00
CA VAL A 283 -8.05 -28.25 0.64
C VAL A 283 -6.70 -27.81 0.07
N SER A 284 -6.15 -26.72 0.60
CA SER A 284 -4.82 -26.21 0.24
C SER A 284 -4.05 -25.84 1.52
N PRO A 285 -3.21 -26.75 2.05
CA PRO A 285 -2.38 -26.43 3.22
C PRO A 285 -1.28 -25.44 2.84
N ALA A 286 -0.92 -24.54 3.75
CA ALA A 286 0.23 -23.67 3.57
C ALA A 286 1.55 -24.40 3.87
N ILE A 287 2.66 -23.94 3.29
CA ILE A 287 3.97 -24.56 3.39
C ILE A 287 4.99 -23.55 3.93
N ILE A 288 5.90 -24.00 4.79
CA ILE A 288 7.06 -23.21 5.23
C ILE A 288 8.33 -23.93 4.75
N ASN A 289 9.00 -23.35 3.76
CA ASN A 289 10.25 -23.91 3.20
C ASN A 289 11.51 -23.46 3.94
N ARG A 290 11.50 -22.23 4.47
CA ARG A 290 12.61 -21.66 5.24
C ARG A 290 12.05 -20.70 6.27
N LEU A 291 12.49 -20.82 7.52
CA LEU A 291 12.21 -19.82 8.54
C LEU A 291 13.32 -19.84 9.58
N ARG A 292 14.08 -18.75 9.70
CA ARG A 292 15.19 -18.66 10.66
C ARG A 292 14.66 -18.40 12.08
N PRO A 293 15.48 -18.67 13.12
CA PRO A 293 15.15 -18.24 14.48
C PRO A 293 14.80 -16.74 14.55
N GLY A 294 13.69 -16.39 15.19
CA GLY A 294 13.23 -15.01 15.30
C GLY A 294 12.51 -14.45 14.07
N ASP A 295 12.21 -15.28 13.06
CA ASP A 295 11.48 -14.87 11.86
C ASP A 295 10.03 -15.35 11.85
N ARG A 296 9.21 -14.70 11.02
CA ARG A 296 7.76 -14.85 10.93
C ARG A 296 7.31 -15.17 9.51
N ALA A 297 6.27 -15.98 9.39
CA ALA A 297 5.54 -16.17 8.15
C ALA A 297 4.04 -15.85 8.33
N ILE A 298 3.47 -15.11 7.38
CA ILE A 298 2.02 -14.94 7.22
C ILE A 298 1.60 -15.90 6.12
N LEU A 299 0.73 -16.86 6.45
CA LEU A 299 0.43 -18.02 5.62
C LEU A 299 -1.04 -18.04 5.23
N GLN A 300 -1.32 -18.35 3.96
CA GLN A 300 -2.67 -18.52 3.43
C GLN A 300 -3.03 -20.01 3.36
N VAL A 301 -3.98 -20.45 4.20
CA VAL A 301 -4.53 -21.81 4.18
C VAL A 301 -5.87 -21.80 3.45
N GLY A 302 -5.97 -22.55 2.37
CA GLY A 302 -7.20 -22.67 1.58
C GLY A 302 -8.16 -23.71 2.16
N VAL A 303 -9.37 -23.27 2.46
CA VAL A 303 -10.40 -24.10 3.08
C VAL A 303 -11.74 -24.04 2.34
N VAL A 304 -12.56 -25.07 2.52
CA VAL A 304 -13.94 -25.12 2.05
C VAL A 304 -14.87 -25.49 3.20
N ASN A 305 -16.10 -24.99 3.15
CA ASN A 305 -17.13 -25.37 4.11
C ASN A 305 -17.43 -26.87 3.99
N ALA A 306 -17.58 -27.53 5.14
CA ALA A 306 -18.06 -28.89 5.21
C ALA A 306 -19.52 -28.98 4.72
N ASN A 307 -19.93 -30.16 4.27
CA ASN A 307 -21.29 -30.36 3.78
C ASN A 307 -22.31 -30.08 4.90
N GLY A 308 -23.30 -29.22 4.61
CA GLY A 308 -24.30 -28.78 5.58
C GLY A 308 -23.91 -27.57 6.43
N THR A 309 -22.70 -27.01 6.26
CA THR A 309 -22.28 -25.77 6.93
C THR A 309 -22.67 -24.55 6.11
N SER A 310 -23.60 -23.75 6.64
CA SER A 310 -24.02 -22.50 6.01
C SER A 310 -22.94 -21.42 6.08
N THR A 311 -22.80 -20.66 5.01
CA THR A 311 -21.91 -19.49 4.94
C THR A 311 -22.28 -18.45 6.00
N GLY A 312 -21.27 -17.79 6.58
CA GLY A 312 -21.43 -16.78 7.63
C GLY A 312 -21.67 -17.34 9.04
N THR A 313 -21.80 -18.66 9.18
CA THR A 313 -21.81 -19.28 10.53
C THR A 313 -20.41 -19.26 11.13
N THR A 314 -20.33 -19.26 12.46
CA THR A 314 -19.06 -19.31 13.20
C THR A 314 -18.93 -20.59 14.00
N GLY A 315 -17.68 -21.00 14.26
CA GLY A 315 -17.40 -22.15 15.11
C GLY A 315 -15.92 -22.32 15.44
N PRO A 316 -15.59 -23.11 16.47
CA PRO A 316 -14.20 -23.35 16.84
C PRO A 316 -13.47 -24.13 15.75
N ALA A 317 -12.33 -23.60 15.33
CA ALA A 317 -11.38 -24.23 14.42
C ALA A 317 -10.02 -24.39 15.10
N THR A 318 -9.20 -25.29 14.59
CA THR A 318 -7.86 -25.56 15.12
C THR A 318 -6.83 -25.55 14.00
N VAL A 319 -5.79 -24.73 14.15
CA VAL A 319 -4.59 -24.76 13.32
C VAL A 319 -3.68 -25.89 13.79
N HIS A 320 -3.19 -26.67 12.82
CA HIS A 320 -2.20 -27.71 13.02
C HIS A 320 -0.97 -27.43 12.17
N ILE A 321 0.19 -27.43 12.82
CA ILE A 321 1.49 -27.43 12.15
C ILE A 321 1.99 -28.89 12.17
N SER A 322 2.31 -29.42 11.00
CA SER A 322 2.81 -30.78 10.83
C SER A 322 4.17 -30.78 10.14
N SER A 323 5.01 -31.75 10.46
CA SER A 323 6.37 -31.90 9.91
C SER A 323 6.74 -33.38 9.80
N ILE A 324 7.74 -33.70 8.97
CA ILE A 324 8.20 -35.08 8.83
C ILE A 324 8.77 -35.59 10.16
N GLY A 325 8.29 -36.73 10.63
CA GLY A 325 8.76 -37.33 11.89
C GLY A 325 8.53 -36.46 13.14
N ASN A 326 7.65 -35.45 13.08
CA ASN A 326 7.47 -34.44 14.13
C ASN A 326 8.79 -33.71 14.47
N SER A 327 9.60 -33.41 13.45
CA SER A 327 10.87 -32.68 13.60
C SER A 327 10.70 -31.24 14.09
N VAL A 328 9.49 -30.69 14.02
CA VAL A 328 9.14 -29.34 14.48
C VAL A 328 8.19 -29.44 15.66
N GLN A 329 8.54 -28.76 16.76
CA GLN A 329 7.70 -28.60 17.93
C GLN A 329 6.67 -27.49 17.69
N SER A 330 5.40 -27.77 17.96
CA SER A 330 4.32 -26.78 17.86
C SER A 330 3.11 -27.23 18.66
N SER A 331 2.36 -26.29 19.21
CA SER A 331 1.08 -26.56 19.87
C SER A 331 -0.09 -26.25 18.92
N PRO A 332 -1.20 -27.00 18.97
CA PRO A 332 -2.42 -26.63 18.27
C PRO A 332 -2.91 -25.26 18.75
N TYR A 333 -3.43 -24.45 17.83
CA TYR A 333 -3.99 -23.13 18.12
C TYR A 333 -5.47 -23.12 17.76
N THR A 334 -6.34 -22.78 18.70
CA THR A 334 -7.79 -22.70 18.44
C THR A 334 -8.25 -21.27 18.29
N PHE A 335 -9.14 -21.02 17.34
CA PHE A 335 -9.77 -19.73 17.12
C PHE A 335 -11.21 -19.91 16.69
N ASN A 336 -12.04 -18.89 16.85
CA ASN A 336 -13.38 -18.89 16.30
C ASN A 336 -13.35 -18.52 14.80
N ALA A 337 -13.59 -19.50 13.93
CA ALA A 337 -13.60 -19.32 12.49
C ALA A 337 -14.99 -18.92 11.96
N THR A 338 -15.02 -18.09 10.92
CA THR A 338 -16.21 -17.78 10.13
C THR A 338 -16.17 -18.59 8.83
N HIS A 339 -17.23 -19.33 8.54
CA HIS A 339 -17.29 -20.27 7.43
C HIS A 339 -17.71 -19.59 6.11
N GLY A 340 -16.84 -19.59 5.11
CA GLY A 340 -17.11 -19.09 3.75
C GLY A 340 -17.15 -17.56 3.65
N ILE A 341 -17.45 -17.06 2.45
CA ILE A 341 -17.47 -15.63 2.13
C ILE A 341 -18.86 -15.06 2.41
N ALA A 342 -18.99 -14.26 3.48
CA ALA A 342 -20.26 -13.65 3.85
C ALA A 342 -20.53 -12.37 3.05
N SER A 343 -21.80 -11.98 2.97
CA SER A 343 -22.19 -10.72 2.34
C SER A 343 -21.87 -9.52 3.23
N TYR A 344 -21.56 -8.40 2.59
CA TYR A 344 -21.33 -7.12 3.23
C TYR A 344 -22.65 -6.34 3.41
N SER A 345 -22.81 -5.69 4.55
CA SER A 345 -23.89 -4.72 4.80
C SER A 345 -23.37 -3.28 4.64
N PRO A 346 -24.24 -2.31 4.34
CA PRO A 346 -23.86 -0.91 4.09
C PRO A 346 -23.60 -0.17 5.41
N ASP A 347 -22.66 -0.67 6.20
CA ASP A 347 -22.23 -0.05 7.45
C ASP A 347 -20.71 -0.17 7.61
N TYR A 348 -20.13 0.79 8.34
CA TYR A 348 -18.69 0.87 8.52
C TYR A 348 -18.06 -0.42 9.06
N HIS A 349 -18.70 -1.09 10.02
CA HIS A 349 -18.12 -2.28 10.66
C HIS A 349 -18.04 -3.44 9.66
N SER A 350 -19.09 -3.66 8.88
CA SER A 350 -19.09 -4.69 7.84
C SER A 350 -18.10 -4.38 6.73
N ILE A 351 -18.12 -3.16 6.17
CA ILE A 351 -17.23 -2.77 5.06
C ILE A 351 -15.76 -2.82 5.48
N TYR A 352 -15.43 -2.44 6.71
CA TYR A 352 -14.06 -2.46 7.21
C TYR A 352 -13.48 -3.89 7.43
N THR A 353 -14.30 -4.93 7.29
CA THR A 353 -13.82 -6.33 7.21
C THR A 353 -13.26 -6.69 5.82
N HIS A 354 -13.56 -5.89 4.79
CA HIS A 354 -13.00 -6.09 3.45
C HIS A 354 -11.49 -5.78 3.45
N GLU A 355 -10.75 -6.47 2.60
CA GLU A 355 -9.29 -6.37 2.53
C GLU A 355 -8.78 -6.61 1.11
N SER A 356 -7.55 -6.17 0.84
CA SER A 356 -6.95 -6.28 -0.49
C SER A 356 -6.72 -7.74 -0.88
N PRO A 357 -7.21 -8.20 -2.04
CA PRO A 357 -7.17 -9.61 -2.42
C PRO A 357 -5.76 -10.08 -2.81
N PRO A 358 -5.52 -11.41 -2.83
CA PRO A 358 -4.21 -11.98 -3.12
C PRO A 358 -3.62 -11.53 -4.47
N TRP A 359 -4.45 -11.40 -5.51
CA TRP A 359 -3.99 -10.97 -6.82
C TRP A 359 -3.39 -9.56 -6.77
N TYR A 360 -4.04 -8.62 -6.07
CA TYR A 360 -3.56 -7.24 -5.93
C TYR A 360 -2.30 -7.17 -5.08
N ASN A 361 -2.26 -7.95 -3.99
CA ASN A 361 -1.06 -8.05 -3.16
C ASN A 361 0.13 -8.63 -3.93
N ALA A 362 -0.11 -9.50 -4.92
CA ALA A 362 0.91 -10.07 -5.80
C ALA A 362 1.28 -9.18 -7.01
N ALA A 363 0.38 -8.27 -7.41
CA ALA A 363 0.47 -7.49 -8.64
C ALA A 363 1.63 -6.47 -8.66
N LYS A 364 1.91 -5.80 -7.53
CA LYS A 364 3.01 -4.85 -7.29
C LYS A 364 3.11 -3.61 -8.18
N TYR A 365 2.81 -3.67 -9.47
CA TYR A 365 3.07 -2.61 -10.44
C TYR A 365 1.87 -2.39 -11.37
N GLY A 366 1.44 -1.14 -11.50
CA GLY A 366 0.36 -0.71 -12.38
C GLY A 366 0.65 0.59 -13.12
N ILE A 367 -0.16 0.88 -14.14
CA ILE A 367 -0.11 2.14 -14.89
C ILE A 367 -1.33 3.00 -14.57
N PHE A 368 -1.10 4.25 -14.20
CA PHE A 368 -2.13 5.26 -14.02
C PHE A 368 -2.22 6.14 -15.27
N ILE A 369 -3.40 6.69 -15.56
CA ILE A 369 -3.63 7.42 -16.80
C ILE A 369 -4.49 8.67 -16.55
N HIS A 370 -3.85 9.83 -16.44
CA HIS A 370 -4.52 11.13 -16.40
C HIS A 370 -4.72 11.70 -17.80
N TRP A 371 -5.91 11.45 -18.34
CA TRP A 371 -6.30 11.90 -19.68
C TRP A 371 -7.71 12.47 -19.68
N GLY A 372 -7.89 13.65 -20.26
CA GLY A 372 -9.18 14.32 -20.34
C GLY A 372 -9.09 15.66 -21.06
N PRO A 373 -10.14 16.50 -21.00
CA PRO A 373 -10.14 17.82 -21.65
C PRO A 373 -8.97 18.71 -21.24
N TYR A 374 -8.48 18.61 -20.00
CA TYR A 374 -7.30 19.33 -19.51
C TYR A 374 -6.01 19.00 -20.28
N SER A 375 -5.94 17.86 -20.98
CA SER A 375 -4.83 17.53 -21.89
C SER A 375 -4.78 18.43 -23.14
N VAL A 376 -5.85 19.18 -23.44
CA VAL A 376 -5.92 20.14 -24.57
C VAL A 376 -5.06 21.37 -24.29
N PRO A 377 -5.27 22.13 -23.19
CA PRO A 377 -4.33 23.17 -22.80
C PRO A 377 -3.01 22.57 -22.35
N GLY A 378 -3.02 21.42 -21.67
CA GLY A 378 -1.87 20.62 -21.27
C GLY A 378 -0.74 21.47 -20.71
N TRP A 379 -1.04 22.26 -19.68
CA TRP A 379 -0.15 23.25 -19.11
C TRP A 379 -0.30 23.29 -17.59
N GLY A 380 0.82 23.14 -16.90
CA GLY A 380 0.92 23.31 -15.45
C GLY A 380 2.21 24.02 -15.05
N ASN A 381 2.90 24.66 -16.00
CA ASN A 381 4.26 25.18 -15.80
C ASN A 381 5.24 24.08 -15.34
N SER A 382 6.46 24.42 -14.91
CA SER A 382 7.47 23.42 -14.51
C SER A 382 8.50 24.02 -13.55
N GLY A 383 9.28 23.16 -12.89
CA GLY A 383 10.49 23.57 -12.18
C GLY A 383 10.26 23.94 -10.72
N GLU A 384 10.17 25.23 -10.41
CA GLU A 384 9.78 25.75 -9.07
C GLU A 384 8.41 26.44 -9.10
N ASN A 385 7.83 26.59 -10.29
CA ASN A 385 6.56 27.25 -10.54
C ASN A 385 5.50 26.23 -10.99
N GLU A 386 5.75 24.94 -10.84
CA GLU A 386 4.84 23.90 -11.27
C GLU A 386 3.51 23.92 -10.54
N SER A 387 2.50 23.43 -11.25
CA SER A 387 1.19 23.04 -10.81
C SER A 387 0.78 21.86 -11.67
N TYR A 388 -0.14 21.04 -11.17
CA TYR A 388 -0.65 19.91 -11.92
C TYR A 388 -1.42 20.37 -13.17
N ALA A 389 -1.05 19.87 -14.35
CA ALA A 389 -1.66 20.29 -15.61
C ALA A 389 -3.13 19.85 -15.71
N GLU A 390 -3.52 18.77 -15.05
CA GLU A 390 -4.91 18.35 -14.89
C GLU A 390 -5.72 19.26 -13.95
N TRP A 391 -5.04 20.16 -13.21
CA TRP A 391 -5.64 21.22 -12.40
C TRP A 391 -5.89 22.53 -13.17
N TYR A 392 -5.68 22.54 -14.50
CA TYR A 392 -5.78 23.76 -15.32
C TYR A 392 -7.06 24.57 -15.07
N TRP A 393 -8.23 23.92 -14.99
CA TRP A 393 -9.50 24.64 -14.77
C TRP A 393 -9.53 25.35 -13.41
N TRP A 394 -8.98 24.74 -12.37
CA TRP A 394 -8.86 25.40 -11.07
C TRP A 394 -7.86 26.56 -11.13
N SER A 395 -6.65 26.30 -11.61
CA SER A 395 -5.53 27.26 -11.61
C SER A 395 -5.82 28.47 -12.48
N MET A 396 -6.46 28.30 -13.65
CA MET A 396 -6.86 29.43 -14.50
C MET A 396 -7.86 30.38 -13.82
N ASN A 397 -8.61 29.91 -12.82
CA ASN A 397 -9.62 30.70 -12.09
C ASN A 397 -9.09 31.34 -10.79
N GLN A 398 -7.81 31.18 -10.43
CA GLN A 398 -7.23 31.75 -9.21
C GLN A 398 -6.86 33.25 -9.32
N GLY A 399 -7.03 33.85 -10.50
CA GLY A 399 -6.68 35.24 -10.78
C GLY A 399 -5.18 35.45 -11.06
N PRO A 400 -4.76 36.71 -11.29
CA PRO A 400 -3.39 37.03 -11.69
C PRO A 400 -2.38 36.89 -10.55
N GLY A 401 -1.12 36.66 -10.91
CA GLY A 401 0.03 36.71 -10.00
C GLY A 401 0.27 35.43 -9.20
N GLN A 402 -0.40 34.33 -9.56
CA GLN A 402 -0.06 33.01 -9.04
C GLN A 402 1.29 32.55 -9.59
N SER A 403 2.06 31.80 -8.80
CA SER A 403 3.40 31.35 -9.19
C SER A 403 3.37 30.48 -10.44
N ASP A 404 2.32 29.67 -10.63
CA ASP A 404 2.19 28.78 -11.78
C ASP A 404 1.89 29.50 -13.10
N GLY A 405 1.41 30.74 -13.06
CA GLY A 405 1.16 31.55 -14.25
C GLY A 405 0.08 31.00 -15.19
N THR A 406 -0.79 30.08 -14.75
CA THR A 406 -1.84 29.49 -15.58
C THR A 406 -2.86 30.54 -16.03
N TYR A 407 -3.21 31.48 -15.16
CA TYR A 407 -4.11 32.60 -15.48
C TYR A 407 -3.55 33.45 -16.64
N GLU A 408 -2.28 33.84 -16.55
CA GLU A 408 -1.58 34.63 -17.56
C GLU A 408 -1.45 33.85 -18.87
N TYR A 409 -1.02 32.59 -18.80
CA TYR A 409 -0.92 31.72 -19.97
C TYR A 409 -2.26 31.57 -20.69
N ASN A 410 -3.36 31.37 -19.95
CA ASN A 410 -4.70 31.27 -20.54
C ASN A 410 -5.09 32.59 -21.23
N LEU A 411 -4.86 33.73 -20.59
CA LEU A 411 -5.17 35.04 -21.14
C LEU A 411 -4.37 35.33 -22.41
N GLU A 412 -3.07 35.03 -22.41
CA GLU A 412 -2.16 35.28 -23.53
C GLU A 412 -2.43 34.34 -24.71
N THR A 413 -2.78 33.08 -24.44
CA THR A 413 -2.93 32.03 -25.46
C THR A 413 -4.33 32.01 -26.08
N TYR A 414 -5.37 32.10 -25.25
CA TYR A 414 -6.76 31.90 -25.66
C TYR A 414 -7.64 33.15 -25.55
N GLY A 415 -7.23 34.12 -24.73
CA GLY A 415 -7.95 35.37 -24.53
C GLY A 415 -9.01 35.32 -23.41
N PRO A 416 -9.58 36.47 -23.03
CA PRO A 416 -10.42 36.61 -21.83
C PRO A 416 -11.83 35.99 -21.98
N ASP A 417 -12.26 35.76 -23.21
CA ASP A 417 -13.58 35.19 -23.53
C ASP A 417 -13.56 33.67 -23.63
N HIS A 418 -12.38 33.04 -23.66
CA HIS A 418 -12.24 31.59 -23.71
C HIS A 418 -12.38 30.99 -22.31
N VAL A 419 -13.32 30.06 -22.17
CA VAL A 419 -13.59 29.36 -20.90
C VAL A 419 -13.16 27.91 -21.01
N TYR A 420 -12.96 27.23 -19.87
CA TYR A 420 -12.44 25.86 -19.87
C TYR A 420 -13.25 24.89 -20.75
N ASP A 421 -14.58 24.95 -20.70
CA ASP A 421 -15.43 24.05 -21.48
C ASP A 421 -15.29 24.23 -23.01
N ASP A 422 -14.72 25.36 -23.48
CA ASP A 422 -14.40 25.56 -24.89
C ASP A 422 -13.27 24.63 -25.39
N PHE A 423 -12.57 23.93 -24.50
CA PHE A 423 -11.58 22.91 -24.86
C PHE A 423 -12.20 21.58 -25.31
N PHE A 424 -13.48 21.32 -25.02
CA PHE A 424 -14.12 20.02 -25.30
C PHE A 424 -14.07 19.61 -26.77
N PRO A 425 -14.36 20.50 -27.75
CA PRO A 425 -14.24 20.16 -29.17
C PRO A 425 -12.83 19.75 -29.61
N ASN A 426 -11.80 20.15 -28.87
CA ASN A 426 -10.40 19.86 -29.15
C ASN A 426 -9.89 18.58 -28.47
N PHE A 427 -10.67 18.00 -27.54
CA PHE A 427 -10.44 16.67 -26.99
C PHE A 427 -10.91 15.59 -27.97
N THR A 428 -10.13 15.41 -29.04
CA THR A 428 -10.57 14.62 -30.21
C THR A 428 -10.40 13.11 -30.07
N ALA A 429 -9.48 12.65 -29.22
CA ALA A 429 -9.09 11.23 -29.14
C ALA A 429 -8.77 10.59 -30.51
N SER A 430 -8.33 11.40 -31.49
CA SER A 430 -8.20 10.97 -32.89
C SER A 430 -7.03 10.01 -33.17
N ALA A 431 -6.02 10.01 -32.30
CA ALA A 431 -4.89 9.09 -32.29
C ALA A 431 -4.98 8.03 -31.16
N PHE A 432 -6.09 7.99 -30.41
CA PHE A 432 -6.30 6.99 -29.37
C PHE A 432 -6.54 5.61 -30.00
N ASP A 433 -5.55 4.73 -29.83
CA ASP A 433 -5.68 3.29 -30.08
C ASP A 433 -5.59 2.52 -28.75
N PRO A 434 -6.72 1.98 -28.25
CA PRO A 434 -6.74 1.25 -26.99
C PRO A 434 -5.87 -0.01 -27.03
N LYS A 435 -5.62 -0.61 -28.21
CA LYS A 435 -4.70 -1.75 -28.35
C LYS A 435 -3.25 -1.32 -28.09
N GLU A 436 -2.81 -0.21 -28.69
CA GLU A 436 -1.44 0.28 -28.49
C GLU A 436 -1.16 0.61 -27.02
N TRP A 437 -2.16 1.13 -26.31
CA TRP A 437 -2.07 1.40 -24.88
C TRP A 437 -1.89 0.13 -24.08
N VAL A 438 -2.77 -0.87 -24.24
CA VAL A 438 -2.65 -2.12 -23.46
C VAL A 438 -1.41 -2.94 -23.82
N ASP A 439 -0.94 -2.87 -25.07
CA ASP A 439 0.36 -3.42 -25.47
C ASP A 439 1.51 -2.73 -24.72
N LEU A 440 1.49 -1.39 -24.61
CA LEU A 440 2.49 -0.66 -23.85
C LEU A 440 2.48 -1.03 -22.37
N PHE A 441 1.30 -1.17 -21.76
CA PHE A 441 1.19 -1.52 -20.33
C PHE A 441 1.74 -2.92 -20.07
N ALA A 442 1.41 -3.88 -20.94
CA ALA A 442 1.98 -5.23 -20.89
C ALA A 442 3.49 -5.21 -21.12
N ASP A 443 3.99 -4.47 -22.11
CA ASP A 443 5.43 -4.30 -22.37
C ASP A 443 6.15 -3.69 -21.15
N ALA A 444 5.52 -2.79 -20.41
CA ALA A 444 6.05 -2.21 -19.19
C ALA A 444 6.10 -3.21 -18.02
N GLY A 445 5.45 -4.37 -18.13
CA GLY A 445 5.33 -5.38 -17.08
C GLY A 445 4.24 -5.10 -16.05
N ALA A 446 3.35 -4.14 -16.31
CA ALA A 446 2.24 -3.80 -15.41
C ALA A 446 1.22 -4.94 -15.33
N GLN A 447 0.68 -5.16 -14.12
CA GLN A 447 -0.31 -6.20 -13.86
C GLN A 447 -1.75 -5.64 -13.82
N TYR A 448 -1.88 -4.32 -13.72
CA TYR A 448 -3.15 -3.62 -13.75
C TYR A 448 -2.96 -2.20 -14.31
N PHE A 449 -4.05 -1.56 -14.72
CA PHE A 449 -4.05 -0.14 -15.06
C PHE A 449 -5.26 0.57 -14.48
N VAL A 450 -5.10 1.83 -14.10
CA VAL A 450 -6.14 2.69 -13.52
C VAL A 450 -6.39 3.83 -14.51
N GLN A 451 -7.57 3.85 -15.15
CA GLN A 451 -7.96 4.95 -16.04
C GLN A 451 -8.69 6.03 -15.23
N VAL A 452 -8.26 7.29 -15.30
CA VAL A 452 -9.06 8.43 -14.83
C VAL A 452 -10.35 8.48 -15.65
N THR A 453 -11.47 8.10 -15.04
CA THR A 453 -12.78 8.03 -15.70
C THR A 453 -13.54 9.33 -15.58
N LYS A 454 -13.36 10.05 -14.48
CA LYS A 454 -13.86 11.40 -14.24
C LYS A 454 -12.89 12.07 -13.27
N HIS A 455 -12.28 13.17 -13.71
CA HIS A 455 -11.44 14.00 -12.85
C HIS A 455 -12.28 15.11 -12.19
N HIS A 456 -11.62 16.02 -11.49
CA HIS A 456 -12.22 17.15 -10.78
C HIS A 456 -13.02 18.13 -11.68
N ASP A 457 -12.77 18.09 -13.00
CA ASP A 457 -13.49 18.88 -13.99
C ASP A 457 -14.87 18.32 -14.36
N GLY A 458 -15.23 17.14 -13.83
CA GLY A 458 -16.52 16.49 -13.98
C GLY A 458 -16.76 15.87 -15.36
N TYR A 459 -15.76 15.84 -16.25
CA TYR A 459 -15.93 15.26 -17.58
C TYR A 459 -15.72 13.74 -17.55
N ALA A 460 -16.78 12.96 -17.82
CA ALA A 460 -16.71 11.50 -17.75
C ALA A 460 -16.27 10.85 -19.09
N LEU A 461 -15.29 9.94 -19.04
CA LEU A 461 -14.80 9.17 -20.20
C LEU A 461 -15.64 7.92 -20.53
N PHE A 462 -16.83 7.81 -19.94
CA PHE A 462 -17.79 6.74 -20.10
C PHE A 462 -19.21 7.30 -20.19
N ASP A 463 -20.17 6.47 -20.60
CA ASP A 463 -21.56 6.91 -20.74
C ASP A 463 -22.29 6.96 -19.40
N LEU A 464 -23.16 7.95 -19.25
CA LEU A 464 -24.08 8.07 -18.12
C LEU A 464 -25.47 8.46 -18.65
N PRO A 465 -26.55 8.07 -17.95
CA PRO A 465 -27.89 8.47 -18.35
C PRO A 465 -28.02 9.99 -18.53
N PRO A 466 -28.64 10.48 -19.62
CA PRO A 466 -28.72 11.91 -19.93
C PRO A 466 -29.60 12.71 -18.95
N ASN A 467 -30.35 12.02 -18.07
CA ASN A 467 -31.07 12.64 -16.96
C ASN A 467 -30.21 12.82 -15.70
N ILE A 468 -28.95 12.35 -15.71
CA ILE A 468 -27.97 12.53 -14.63
C ILE A 468 -26.92 13.57 -15.07
N THR A 469 -26.33 13.39 -16.24
CA THR A 469 -25.38 14.33 -16.82
C THR A 469 -25.26 14.12 -18.33
N THR A 470 -24.93 15.18 -19.07
CA THR A 470 -24.51 15.08 -20.47
C THR A 470 -23.06 15.56 -20.67
N ARG A 471 -22.29 15.72 -19.58
CA ARG A 471 -20.87 16.06 -19.59
C ARG A 471 -20.02 14.78 -19.68
N THR A 472 -20.19 14.06 -20.78
CA THR A 472 -19.51 12.78 -21.01
C THR A 472 -18.87 12.75 -22.40
N SER A 473 -17.83 11.94 -22.57
CA SER A 473 -17.20 11.62 -23.86
C SER A 473 -18.14 11.00 -24.89
N VAL A 474 -19.31 10.52 -24.47
CA VAL A 474 -20.34 9.97 -25.36
C VAL A 474 -21.31 11.06 -25.82
N ALA A 475 -21.79 11.89 -24.89
CA ALA A 475 -22.73 12.96 -25.18
C ALA A 475 -22.06 14.20 -25.82
N GLN A 476 -20.79 14.44 -25.51
CA GLN A 476 -19.94 15.53 -26.04
C GLN A 476 -18.83 14.94 -26.93
N PRO A 477 -18.10 15.76 -27.71
CA PRO A 477 -16.91 15.29 -28.43
C PRO A 477 -15.95 14.60 -27.45
N PRO A 478 -15.43 13.39 -27.75
CA PRO A 478 -15.34 12.81 -29.10
C PRO A 478 -16.52 11.89 -29.53
N HIS A 479 -17.62 11.83 -28.77
CA HIS A 479 -18.77 10.93 -29.02
C HIS A 479 -18.40 9.44 -29.02
N ARG A 480 -17.53 9.04 -28.09
CA ARG A 480 -17.00 7.68 -27.92
C ARG A 480 -16.99 7.31 -26.44
N ASN A 481 -17.27 6.05 -26.13
CA ASN A 481 -17.11 5.52 -24.78
C ASN A 481 -15.67 5.01 -24.63
N LEU A 482 -14.76 5.93 -24.28
CA LEU A 482 -13.31 5.68 -24.28
C LEU A 482 -12.91 4.60 -23.26
N LEU A 483 -13.58 4.57 -22.10
CA LEU A 483 -13.36 3.53 -21.09
C LEU A 483 -13.72 2.13 -21.59
N SER A 484 -14.89 1.98 -22.23
CA SER A 484 -15.32 0.68 -22.78
C SER A 484 -14.39 0.18 -23.87
N GLU A 485 -13.89 1.09 -24.72
CA GLU A 485 -12.90 0.75 -25.76
C GLU A 485 -11.59 0.22 -25.15
N LEU A 486 -11.09 0.87 -24.10
CA LEU A 486 -9.88 0.44 -23.39
C LEU A 486 -10.08 -0.90 -22.68
N PHE A 487 -11.18 -1.07 -21.93
CA PHE A 487 -11.48 -2.31 -21.22
C PHE A 487 -11.67 -3.48 -22.19
N SER A 488 -12.35 -3.26 -23.31
CA SER A 488 -12.52 -4.28 -24.36
C SER A 488 -11.19 -4.67 -25.00
N ALA A 489 -10.27 -3.72 -25.20
CA ALA A 489 -8.94 -4.02 -25.71
C ALA A 489 -8.11 -4.82 -24.71
N ALA A 490 -8.14 -4.46 -23.43
CA ALA A 490 -7.48 -5.21 -22.36
C ALA A 490 -8.01 -6.65 -22.30
N GLU A 491 -9.33 -6.83 -22.26
CA GLU A 491 -9.95 -8.16 -22.26
C GLU A 491 -9.55 -9.01 -23.47
N LYS A 492 -9.46 -8.39 -24.65
CA LYS A 492 -9.19 -9.08 -25.90
C LYS A 492 -7.72 -9.44 -26.09
N TYR A 493 -6.80 -8.53 -25.76
CA TYR A 493 -5.39 -8.66 -26.11
C TYR A 493 -4.51 -9.04 -24.92
N HIS A 494 -4.87 -8.61 -23.70
CA HIS A 494 -4.11 -8.85 -22.46
C HIS A 494 -5.05 -9.16 -21.30
N PRO A 495 -5.80 -10.29 -21.33
CA PRO A 495 -6.83 -10.60 -20.33
C PRO A 495 -6.31 -10.78 -18.89
N ALA A 496 -4.99 -10.87 -18.71
CA ALA A 496 -4.34 -10.92 -17.41
C ALA A 496 -4.10 -9.53 -16.78
N LEU A 497 -4.19 -8.43 -17.56
CA LEU A 497 -4.16 -7.09 -16.98
C LEU A 497 -5.51 -6.81 -16.30
N HIS A 498 -5.47 -6.58 -14.99
CA HIS A 498 -6.65 -6.14 -14.26
C HIS A 498 -7.03 -4.72 -14.66
N ARG A 499 -8.33 -4.48 -14.78
CA ARG A 499 -8.91 -3.22 -15.27
C ARG A 499 -9.45 -2.41 -14.10
N ALA A 500 -8.92 -1.21 -13.90
CA ALA A 500 -9.31 -0.36 -12.79
C ALA A 500 -9.69 1.04 -13.24
N THR A 501 -10.39 1.76 -12.37
CA THR A 501 -10.90 3.10 -12.63
C THR A 501 -10.55 4.04 -11.50
N TYR A 502 -10.08 5.23 -11.88
CA TYR A 502 -10.06 6.37 -10.99
C TYR A 502 -11.36 7.16 -11.11
N PHE A 503 -11.87 7.66 -9.99
CA PHE A 503 -13.07 8.48 -9.94
C PHE A 503 -13.00 9.59 -8.88
N SER A 504 -13.02 10.85 -9.32
CA SER A 504 -13.10 11.97 -8.39
C SER A 504 -14.51 12.16 -7.82
N LEU A 505 -14.63 12.18 -6.49
CA LEU A 505 -15.90 12.41 -5.81
C LEU A 505 -16.38 13.87 -5.96
N PRO A 506 -15.59 14.89 -5.58
CA PRO A 506 -15.99 16.28 -5.79
C PRO A 506 -15.72 16.77 -7.21
N GLU A 507 -16.48 17.77 -7.62
CA GLU A 507 -16.24 18.55 -8.84
C GLU A 507 -16.10 20.01 -8.45
N TRP A 508 -15.06 20.70 -8.96
CA TRP A 508 -14.75 22.07 -8.52
C TRP A 508 -15.94 23.01 -8.65
N PHE A 509 -16.65 22.92 -9.79
CA PHE A 509 -17.66 23.90 -10.17
C PHE A 509 -19.02 23.32 -10.58
N HIS A 510 -19.35 22.11 -10.11
CA HIS A 510 -20.69 21.55 -10.34
C HIS A 510 -21.73 22.34 -9.53
N PRO A 511 -22.80 22.89 -10.15
CA PRO A 511 -23.77 23.74 -9.47
C PRO A 511 -24.36 23.12 -8.20
N ASP A 512 -24.76 21.84 -8.26
CA ASP A 512 -25.42 21.14 -7.16
C ASP A 512 -24.45 20.58 -6.10
N TYR A 513 -23.14 20.68 -6.29
CA TYR A 513 -22.15 20.29 -5.26
C TYR A 513 -21.96 21.38 -4.19
N ARG A 514 -22.42 22.61 -4.43
CA ARG A 514 -22.26 23.76 -3.52
C ARG A 514 -22.63 23.48 -2.05
N PRO A 515 -23.71 22.74 -1.71
CA PRO A 515 -24.04 22.43 -0.31
C PRO A 515 -23.00 21.56 0.41
N TYR A 516 -22.21 20.82 -0.36
CA TYR A 516 -21.18 19.89 0.09
C TYR A 516 -19.76 20.47 0.03
N GLY A 517 -19.60 21.65 -0.58
CA GLY A 517 -18.30 22.23 -0.87
C GLY A 517 -17.45 22.52 0.38
N PHE A 518 -16.14 22.32 0.24
CA PHE A 518 -15.16 22.51 1.31
C PHE A 518 -13.79 22.90 0.73
N GLY A 519 -13.02 23.73 1.43
CA GLY A 519 -11.66 24.10 1.00
C GLY A 519 -11.59 24.54 -0.47
N SER A 520 -10.69 23.91 -1.24
CA SER A 520 -10.52 24.12 -2.69
C SER A 520 -11.61 23.47 -3.57
N TRP A 521 -12.67 22.95 -2.96
CA TRP A 521 -13.80 22.28 -3.63
C TRP A 521 -15.09 23.07 -3.41
N PRO A 522 -15.20 24.28 -3.97
CA PRO A 522 -16.30 25.19 -3.62
C PRO A 522 -17.67 24.71 -4.11
N GLY A 523 -17.71 23.92 -5.19
CA GLY A 523 -18.93 23.68 -5.95
C GLY A 523 -19.54 24.98 -6.47
N GLY A 524 -20.72 24.90 -7.07
CA GLY A 524 -21.35 26.07 -7.69
C GLY A 524 -20.63 26.49 -8.98
N ASN A 525 -21.26 27.33 -9.79
CA ASN A 525 -20.68 27.75 -11.06
C ASN A 525 -19.33 28.48 -10.89
N ALA A 526 -18.40 28.19 -11.81
CA ALA A 526 -17.18 28.98 -11.97
C ALA A 526 -17.51 30.44 -12.32
N THR A 527 -16.57 31.34 -12.01
CA THR A 527 -16.64 32.75 -12.38
C THR A 527 -15.48 33.08 -13.30
N ASN A 528 -15.76 33.66 -14.47
CA ASN A 528 -14.72 34.09 -15.40
C ASN A 528 -13.80 35.12 -14.69
N PRO A 529 -12.49 34.85 -14.60
CA PRO A 529 -11.59 35.65 -13.76
C PRO A 529 -11.15 36.95 -14.46
N TYR A 530 -11.58 37.20 -15.71
CA TYR A 530 -11.32 38.41 -16.49
C TYR A 530 -12.55 39.33 -16.56
N THR A 531 -13.74 38.75 -16.74
CA THR A 531 -15.00 39.49 -16.96
C THR A 531 -15.92 39.49 -15.73
N ASN A 532 -15.61 38.67 -14.72
CA ASN A 532 -16.43 38.45 -13.52
C ASN A 532 -17.85 37.91 -13.83
N ALA A 533 -18.03 37.29 -15.00
CA ALA A 533 -19.28 36.64 -15.39
C ALA A 533 -19.37 35.21 -14.83
N THR A 534 -20.56 34.82 -14.37
CA THR A 534 -20.84 33.41 -14.02
C THR A 534 -20.82 32.55 -15.27
N LEU A 535 -20.09 31.44 -15.23
CA LEU A 535 -19.91 30.55 -16.37
C LEU A 535 -20.95 29.41 -16.37
N PRO A 536 -21.47 29.02 -17.54
CA PRO A 536 -22.27 27.81 -17.65
C PRO A 536 -21.41 26.58 -17.36
N TYR A 537 -22.03 25.53 -16.84
CA TYR A 537 -21.44 24.21 -16.71
C TYR A 537 -21.95 23.35 -17.86
N THR A 538 -21.11 23.08 -18.87
CA THR A 538 -21.54 22.36 -20.07
C THR A 538 -21.91 20.93 -19.72
N GLY A 539 -23.09 20.53 -20.18
CA GLY A 539 -23.65 19.22 -19.90
C GLY A 539 -24.41 19.10 -18.58
N TYR A 540 -24.60 20.22 -17.86
CA TYR A 540 -25.34 20.28 -16.60
C TYR A 540 -26.77 19.78 -16.73
N VAL A 541 -27.16 18.91 -15.79
CA VAL A 541 -28.53 18.47 -15.55
C VAL A 541 -28.80 18.73 -14.06
N PRO A 542 -29.87 19.47 -13.70
CA PRO A 542 -30.18 19.72 -12.30
C PRO A 542 -30.48 18.43 -11.54
N LEU A 543 -29.89 18.30 -10.36
CA LEU A 543 -30.03 17.17 -9.44
C LEU A 543 -30.76 17.60 -8.17
N ASP A 544 -31.49 16.69 -7.53
CA ASP A 544 -32.05 16.95 -6.20
C ASP A 544 -30.95 16.82 -5.13
N ASP A 545 -30.06 15.84 -5.31
CA ASP A 545 -28.91 15.60 -4.46
C ASP A 545 -27.71 15.07 -5.25
N TYR A 546 -26.61 15.84 -5.29
CA TYR A 546 -25.41 15.49 -6.05
C TYR A 546 -24.82 14.11 -5.69
N ILE A 547 -24.86 13.72 -4.42
CA ILE A 547 -24.23 12.47 -3.97
C ILE A 547 -25.05 11.25 -4.42
N SER A 548 -26.37 11.26 -4.16
CA SER A 548 -27.25 10.14 -4.48
C SER A 548 -27.70 10.09 -5.95
N ASP A 549 -27.77 11.24 -6.63
CA ASP A 549 -28.25 11.30 -8.02
C ASP A 549 -27.12 11.23 -9.07
N LEU A 550 -25.88 11.59 -8.72
CA LEU A 550 -24.72 11.55 -9.63
C LEU A 550 -23.61 10.62 -9.16
N ILE A 551 -23.07 10.83 -7.95
CA ILE A 551 -21.87 10.10 -7.49
C ILE A 551 -22.14 8.60 -7.35
N LEU A 552 -23.14 8.21 -6.57
CA LEU A 552 -23.46 6.80 -6.37
C LEU A 552 -23.81 6.07 -7.70
N PRO A 553 -24.72 6.59 -8.55
CA PRO A 553 -25.00 5.97 -9.85
C PRO A 553 -23.79 5.88 -10.78
N SER A 554 -22.89 6.87 -10.76
CA SER A 554 -21.67 6.85 -11.56
C SER A 554 -20.73 5.73 -11.13
N MET A 555 -20.48 5.60 -9.83
CA MET A 555 -19.63 4.54 -9.30
C MET A 555 -20.24 3.15 -9.53
N LEU A 556 -21.56 2.99 -9.37
CA LEU A 556 -22.26 1.73 -9.68
C LEU A 556 -22.18 1.38 -11.18
N THR A 557 -22.28 2.38 -12.06
CA THR A 557 -22.10 2.17 -13.51
C THR A 557 -20.69 1.66 -13.83
N LEU A 558 -19.66 2.26 -13.23
CA LEU A 558 -18.27 1.79 -13.38
C LEU A 558 -18.08 0.36 -12.85
N ALA A 559 -18.63 0.06 -11.67
CA ALA A 559 -18.63 -1.29 -11.12
C ALA A 559 -19.29 -2.31 -12.09
N ASP A 560 -20.42 -1.96 -12.71
CA ASP A 560 -21.09 -2.81 -13.68
C ASP A 560 -20.31 -2.99 -14.99
N MET A 561 -19.52 -1.99 -15.40
CA MET A 561 -18.59 -2.07 -16.53
C MET A 561 -17.39 -3.00 -16.27
N GLY A 562 -17.20 -3.46 -15.04
CA GLY A 562 -16.16 -4.43 -14.68
C GLY A 562 -14.91 -3.83 -14.06
N THR A 563 -15.02 -2.67 -13.40
CA THR A 563 -13.96 -2.15 -12.54
C THR A 563 -13.53 -3.20 -11.51
N GLU A 564 -12.21 -3.41 -11.39
CA GLU A 564 -11.60 -4.33 -10.41
C GLU A 564 -10.97 -3.56 -9.24
N ILE A 565 -10.49 -2.33 -9.45
CA ILE A 565 -10.09 -1.38 -8.39
C ILE A 565 -10.87 -0.08 -8.58
N MET A 566 -11.64 0.31 -7.56
CA MET A 566 -12.25 1.64 -7.48
C MET A 566 -11.29 2.58 -6.74
N TRP A 567 -10.52 3.34 -7.50
CA TRP A 567 -9.55 4.31 -6.98
C TRP A 567 -10.25 5.67 -6.90
N CYS A 568 -10.77 6.06 -5.75
CA CYS A 568 -11.43 7.35 -5.62
C CYS A 568 -10.42 8.46 -5.38
N ASP A 569 -10.83 9.72 -5.47
CA ASP A 569 -9.96 10.80 -5.01
C ASP A 569 -10.72 11.86 -4.25
N ILE A 570 -9.95 12.59 -3.45
CA ILE A 570 -10.34 13.65 -2.53
C ILE A 570 -11.18 13.18 -1.34
N GLY A 571 -12.04 12.17 -1.45
CA GLY A 571 -12.94 11.83 -0.35
C GLY A 571 -14.08 12.85 -0.21
N GLY A 572 -14.44 13.20 1.03
CA GLY A 572 -15.54 14.14 1.26
C GLY A 572 -16.90 13.49 1.53
N PRO A 573 -18.00 14.24 1.42
CA PRO A 573 -19.37 13.72 1.48
C PRO A 573 -19.56 12.55 0.50
N ASN A 574 -20.13 11.44 0.96
CA ASN A 574 -20.20 10.21 0.18
C ASN A 574 -21.33 9.27 0.64
N LEU A 575 -21.60 8.26 -0.19
CA LEU A 575 -22.43 7.09 0.12
C LEU A 575 -21.60 5.80 -0.04
N THR A 576 -20.35 5.84 0.39
CA THR A 576 -19.37 4.78 0.07
C THR A 576 -19.69 3.46 0.76
N ALA A 577 -20.33 3.47 1.93
CA ALA A 577 -20.77 2.23 2.57
C ALA A 577 -21.84 1.49 1.73
N ASP A 578 -22.81 2.23 1.19
CA ASP A 578 -23.84 1.70 0.29
C ASP A 578 -23.23 1.17 -1.01
N PHE A 579 -22.39 1.99 -1.65
CA PHE A 579 -21.65 1.59 -2.85
C PHE A 579 -20.81 0.33 -2.62
N ALA A 580 -19.96 0.32 -1.58
CA ALA A 580 -19.03 -0.77 -1.30
C ALA A 580 -19.78 -2.08 -1.02
N ALA A 581 -20.88 -2.04 -0.27
CA ALA A 581 -21.70 -3.22 -0.02
C ALA A 581 -22.22 -3.82 -1.34
N GLU A 582 -22.77 -3.00 -2.23
CA GLU A 582 -23.28 -3.48 -3.53
C GLU A 582 -22.16 -3.97 -4.45
N TYR A 583 -21.07 -3.21 -4.55
CA TYR A 583 -19.91 -3.51 -5.38
C TYR A 583 -19.26 -4.84 -4.99
N TYR A 584 -18.91 -5.01 -3.71
CA TYR A 584 -18.27 -6.22 -3.20
C TYR A 584 -19.17 -7.45 -3.34
N ASN A 585 -20.45 -7.32 -2.97
CA ASN A 585 -21.39 -8.44 -3.04
C ASN A 585 -21.65 -8.87 -4.49
N THR A 586 -21.80 -7.92 -5.42
CA THR A 586 -22.06 -8.20 -6.83
C THR A 586 -20.83 -8.79 -7.51
N ALA A 587 -19.64 -8.23 -7.26
CA ALA A 587 -18.38 -8.80 -7.75
C ALA A 587 -18.16 -10.22 -7.23
N ALA A 588 -18.37 -10.44 -5.94
CA ALA A 588 -18.26 -11.78 -5.35
C ALA A 588 -19.26 -12.76 -5.97
N GLN A 589 -20.49 -12.36 -6.30
CA GLN A 589 -21.46 -13.22 -7.02
C GLN A 589 -20.96 -13.63 -8.41
N ARG A 590 -20.22 -12.74 -9.09
CA ARG A 590 -19.58 -12.99 -10.38
C ARG A 590 -18.26 -13.80 -10.27
N GLY A 591 -17.78 -14.02 -9.04
CA GLY A 591 -16.53 -14.75 -8.77
C GLY A 591 -15.28 -13.89 -8.75
N ASN A 592 -15.43 -12.57 -8.78
CA ASN A 592 -14.33 -11.61 -8.84
C ASN A 592 -14.03 -11.05 -7.45
N GLN A 593 -12.73 -10.84 -7.15
CA GLN A 593 -12.28 -10.11 -5.98
C GLN A 593 -11.91 -8.70 -6.42
N VAL A 594 -12.60 -7.70 -5.88
CA VAL A 594 -12.41 -6.29 -6.23
C VAL A 594 -11.98 -5.52 -4.98
N LEU A 595 -11.51 -4.29 -5.12
CA LEU A 595 -11.07 -3.47 -3.99
C LEU A 595 -11.29 -1.98 -4.23
N MET A 596 -11.14 -1.17 -3.17
CA MET A 596 -11.14 0.28 -3.22
C MET A 596 -10.01 0.89 -2.36
N ASP A 597 -9.57 2.08 -2.71
CA ASP A 597 -8.54 2.81 -1.99
C ASP A 597 -9.11 3.59 -0.78
N ASN A 598 -8.24 4.29 -0.03
CA ASN A 598 -8.63 5.05 1.16
C ASN A 598 -9.18 6.45 0.90
N ARG A 599 -9.35 6.84 -0.37
CA ARG A 599 -9.86 8.17 -0.76
C ARG A 599 -11.32 8.13 -1.19
N CYS A 600 -12.00 7.00 -1.07
CA CYS A 600 -13.46 6.94 -1.29
C CYS A 600 -14.26 7.53 -0.11
N GLY A 601 -13.63 8.15 0.90
CA GLY A 601 -14.30 8.66 2.10
C GLY A 601 -14.51 7.62 3.21
N LEU A 602 -13.99 6.40 3.00
CA LEU A 602 -13.75 5.38 4.02
C LEU A 602 -12.29 4.93 3.90
N PRO A 603 -11.70 4.30 4.94
CA PRO A 603 -10.30 3.87 4.88
C PRO A 603 -9.95 2.88 3.76
N GLY A 604 -10.94 2.28 3.09
CA GLY A 604 -10.74 1.37 1.97
C GLY A 604 -9.97 0.09 2.32
N ASP A 605 -9.36 -0.50 1.31
CA ASP A 605 -8.56 -1.73 1.42
C ASP A 605 -7.08 -1.45 1.62
N PHE A 606 -6.58 -0.34 1.05
CA PHE A 606 -5.18 0.09 1.08
C PHE A 606 -5.07 1.62 1.13
N ASP A 607 -3.94 2.12 1.66
CA ASP A 607 -3.66 3.56 1.76
C ASP A 607 -2.89 4.07 0.52
N THR A 608 -3.05 5.35 0.15
CA THR A 608 -2.51 5.91 -1.12
C THR A 608 -1.69 7.20 -0.94
N PRO A 609 -0.47 7.12 -0.39
CA PRO A 609 0.39 8.29 -0.28
C PRO A 609 0.95 8.69 -1.66
N GLU A 610 0.92 9.98 -1.99
CA GLU A 610 1.37 10.51 -3.28
C GLU A 610 2.85 10.89 -3.26
N TYR A 611 3.58 10.52 -4.32
CA TYR A 611 5.03 10.74 -4.48
C TYR A 611 5.86 10.27 -3.28
N ALA A 612 5.33 9.34 -2.48
CA ALA A 612 5.91 8.97 -1.21
C ALA A 612 6.72 7.66 -1.28
N SER A 613 7.80 7.64 -0.49
CA SER A 613 8.51 6.44 -0.08
C SER A 613 8.62 6.44 1.44
N TYR A 614 8.60 5.27 2.06
CA TYR A 614 8.71 5.15 3.52
C TYR A 614 10.06 4.60 3.95
N ASP A 615 10.50 4.84 5.19
CA ASP A 615 11.70 4.17 5.72
C ASP A 615 11.38 2.83 6.41
N ALA A 616 10.11 2.64 6.76
CA ALA A 616 9.60 1.46 7.46
C ALA A 616 8.67 0.62 6.58
N VAL A 617 8.55 -0.66 6.94
CA VAL A 617 7.48 -1.52 6.44
C VAL A 617 6.14 -1.03 7.00
N GLN A 618 5.14 -0.91 6.13
CA GLN A 618 3.75 -0.74 6.55
C GLN A 618 3.07 -2.09 6.73
N LEU A 619 2.39 -2.29 7.86
CA LEU A 619 1.62 -3.52 8.09
C LEU A 619 0.36 -3.54 7.22
N ARG A 620 -0.31 -2.40 7.12
CA ARG A 620 -1.43 -2.20 6.21
C ARG A 620 -0.91 -2.07 4.77
N LYS A 621 -1.66 -2.63 3.82
CA LYS A 621 -1.33 -2.52 2.40
C LYS A 621 -1.43 -1.05 1.96
N TRP A 622 -0.51 -0.62 1.10
CA TRP A 622 -0.49 0.73 0.54
C TRP A 622 -0.04 0.73 -0.92
N GLU A 623 -0.30 1.83 -1.61
CA GLU A 623 0.09 2.05 -3.00
C GLU A 623 0.64 3.47 -3.19
N SER A 624 1.92 3.58 -3.54
CA SER A 624 2.50 4.86 -3.95
C SER A 624 2.16 5.14 -5.40
N ASN A 625 1.92 6.41 -5.71
CA ASN A 625 1.68 6.86 -7.07
C ASN A 625 2.41 8.17 -7.38
N LEU A 626 2.84 8.34 -8.63
CA LEU A 626 3.51 9.55 -9.13
C LEU A 626 3.46 9.61 -10.67
N GLY A 627 3.63 10.81 -11.22
CA GLY A 627 3.80 11.07 -12.64
C GLY A 627 5.14 10.61 -13.21
N MET A 628 5.14 10.05 -14.43
CA MET A 628 6.36 10.03 -15.25
C MET A 628 6.85 11.44 -15.54
N ASP A 629 5.93 12.38 -15.69
CA ASP A 629 6.23 13.80 -15.59
C ASP A 629 6.46 14.15 -14.11
N PRO A 630 7.63 14.68 -13.72
CA PRO A 630 7.93 14.94 -12.31
C PRO A 630 7.09 16.06 -11.70
N TYR A 631 6.33 16.79 -12.51
CA TYR A 631 5.57 17.97 -12.10
C TYR A 631 4.05 17.81 -12.20
N SER A 632 3.56 16.72 -12.79
CA SER A 632 2.14 16.58 -13.16
C SER A 632 1.77 15.11 -13.39
N TYR A 633 0.49 14.78 -13.24
CA TYR A 633 -0.04 13.53 -13.78
C TYR A 633 -0.53 13.72 -15.24
N GLY A 634 -1.35 14.75 -15.47
CA GLY A 634 -1.83 15.08 -16.81
C GLY A 634 -0.71 15.56 -17.75
N PHE A 635 -0.94 15.43 -19.07
CA PHE A 635 0.00 15.91 -20.09
C PHE A 635 0.39 17.38 -19.87
N ASN A 636 1.68 17.65 -19.67
CA ASN A 636 2.20 19.00 -19.47
C ASN A 636 3.23 19.37 -20.56
N ARG A 637 2.87 20.30 -21.44
CA ARG A 637 3.77 20.80 -22.50
C ARG A 637 4.92 21.66 -21.97
N ALA A 638 4.85 22.11 -20.71
CA ALA A 638 5.93 22.83 -20.05
C ALA A 638 7.15 21.97 -19.81
N THR A 639 6.91 20.69 -19.52
CA THR A 639 7.93 19.81 -18.99
C THR A 639 8.96 19.48 -20.07
N PRO A 640 10.24 19.77 -19.83
CA PRO A 640 11.30 19.31 -20.73
C PRO A 640 11.29 17.78 -20.81
N LEU A 641 11.33 17.22 -22.02
CA LEU A 641 11.31 15.76 -22.22
C LEU A 641 12.43 15.02 -21.45
N ALA A 642 13.55 15.68 -21.18
CA ALA A 642 14.66 15.10 -20.43
C ALA A 642 14.40 14.98 -18.92
N SER A 643 13.34 15.63 -18.39
CA SER A 643 12.95 15.56 -16.99
C SER A 643 12.03 14.37 -16.67
N TYR A 644 11.47 13.72 -17.70
CA TYR A 644 10.60 12.55 -17.50
C TYR A 644 11.37 11.41 -16.84
N LEU A 645 10.70 10.71 -15.93
CA LEU A 645 11.26 9.60 -15.17
C LEU A 645 11.92 8.57 -16.09
N ASP A 646 13.18 8.27 -15.81
CA ASP A 646 13.99 7.36 -16.61
C ASP A 646 13.81 5.89 -16.14
N PRO A 647 14.30 4.90 -16.91
CA PRO A 647 14.14 3.50 -16.53
C PRO A 647 14.76 3.13 -15.18
N GLN A 648 15.88 3.77 -14.80
CA GLN A 648 16.52 3.55 -13.50
C GLN A 648 15.57 4.00 -12.36
N GLY A 649 14.98 5.17 -12.50
CA GLY A 649 14.02 5.72 -11.54
C GLY A 649 12.79 4.83 -11.40
N ILE A 650 12.22 4.35 -12.51
CA ILE A 650 11.07 3.43 -12.48
C ILE A 650 11.40 2.15 -11.70
N VAL A 651 12.52 1.49 -12.04
CA VAL A 651 12.94 0.23 -11.39
C VAL A 651 13.26 0.45 -9.91
N SER A 652 13.98 1.53 -9.59
CA SER A 652 14.37 1.82 -8.21
C SER A 652 13.16 2.11 -7.31
N SER A 653 12.21 2.90 -7.81
CA SER A 653 10.95 3.17 -7.11
C SER A 653 10.15 1.88 -6.89
N LEU A 654 9.99 1.05 -7.93
CA LEU A 654 9.28 -0.22 -7.82
C LEU A 654 9.88 -1.12 -6.74
N VAL A 655 11.20 -1.34 -6.78
CA VAL A 655 11.90 -2.22 -5.83
C VAL A 655 11.82 -1.67 -4.40
N ASP A 656 11.98 -0.36 -4.22
CA ASP A 656 11.89 0.30 -2.92
C ASP A 656 10.50 0.18 -2.30
N ILE A 657 9.46 0.45 -3.09
CA ILE A 657 8.06 0.40 -2.64
C ILE A 657 7.66 -1.04 -2.30
N VAL A 658 8.00 -2.01 -3.17
CA VAL A 658 7.65 -3.43 -2.97
C VAL A 658 8.30 -4.01 -1.73
N SER A 659 9.55 -3.64 -1.42
CA SER A 659 10.24 -4.13 -0.22
C SER A 659 9.58 -3.67 1.09
N LYS A 660 8.74 -2.63 1.03
CA LYS A 660 8.05 -1.98 2.15
C LYS A 660 6.55 -2.29 2.18
N ASN A 661 6.14 -3.39 1.53
CA ASN A 661 4.75 -3.86 1.40
C ASN A 661 3.85 -3.04 0.44
N GLY A 662 4.42 -2.09 -0.31
CA GLY A 662 3.66 -1.24 -1.21
C GLY A 662 3.39 -1.87 -2.59
N ASN A 663 2.44 -1.29 -3.32
CA ASN A 663 2.35 -1.36 -4.78
C ASN A 663 2.77 -0.01 -5.38
N PHE A 664 3.26 -0.01 -6.62
CA PHE A 664 3.67 1.18 -7.35
C PHE A 664 2.74 1.41 -8.55
N LEU A 665 2.06 2.54 -8.56
CA LEU A 665 1.15 2.96 -9.63
C LEU A 665 1.77 4.17 -10.36
N LEU A 666 2.38 3.91 -11.52
CA LEU A 666 3.11 4.93 -12.29
C LEU A 666 2.20 5.57 -13.33
N ASP A 667 2.09 6.89 -13.30
CA ASP A 667 1.20 7.62 -14.19
C ASP A 667 1.83 8.04 -15.52
N ILE A 668 1.03 7.98 -16.58
CA ILE A 668 1.30 8.61 -17.87
C ILE A 668 0.28 9.72 -18.16
N GLY A 669 0.72 10.75 -18.88
CA GLY A 669 -0.12 11.87 -19.30
C GLY A 669 -0.29 11.93 -20.83
N PRO A 670 -1.28 11.25 -21.43
CA PRO A 670 -1.52 11.31 -22.87
C PRO A 670 -1.99 12.69 -23.35
N ARG A 671 -1.65 13.04 -24.60
CA ARG A 671 -2.13 14.25 -25.28
C ARG A 671 -3.63 14.16 -25.57
N ALA A 672 -4.29 15.29 -25.81
CA ALA A 672 -5.73 15.33 -26.11
C ALA A 672 -6.20 14.49 -27.31
N ASP A 673 -5.32 14.16 -28.26
CA ASP A 673 -5.62 13.24 -29.36
C ASP A 673 -5.50 11.76 -28.96
N GLY A 674 -5.00 11.43 -27.76
CA GLY A 674 -4.79 10.07 -27.26
C GLY A 674 -3.39 9.51 -27.51
N SER A 675 -2.47 10.28 -28.10
CA SER A 675 -1.09 9.86 -28.27
C SER A 675 -0.29 9.99 -26.97
N ILE A 676 0.44 8.93 -26.62
CA ILE A 676 1.40 8.88 -25.49
C ILE A 676 2.77 9.36 -25.99
N LEU A 677 3.49 10.12 -25.16
CA LEU A 677 4.79 10.67 -25.55
C LEU A 677 5.81 9.56 -25.83
N ASP A 678 6.66 9.77 -26.83
CA ASP A 678 7.70 8.78 -27.19
C ASP A 678 8.73 8.56 -26.07
N ILE A 679 8.95 9.55 -25.20
CA ILE A 679 9.83 9.41 -24.02
C ILE A 679 9.22 8.46 -22.99
N GLU A 680 7.93 8.61 -22.68
CA GLU A 680 7.19 7.72 -21.77
C GLU A 680 7.20 6.29 -22.30
N LYS A 681 6.78 6.11 -23.57
CA LYS A 681 6.76 4.79 -24.23
C LYS A 681 8.13 4.10 -24.21
N ARG A 682 9.20 4.85 -24.46
CA ARG A 682 10.57 4.29 -24.50
C ARG A 682 11.05 3.90 -23.11
N ASN A 683 10.84 4.77 -22.12
CA ASN A 683 11.32 4.54 -20.76
C ASN A 683 10.53 3.41 -20.08
N LEU A 684 9.22 3.34 -20.28
CA LEU A 684 8.37 2.24 -19.82
C LEU A 684 8.80 0.90 -20.41
N ARG A 685 9.05 0.83 -21.72
CA ARG A 685 9.54 -0.42 -22.34
C ARG A 685 10.92 -0.82 -21.85
N ALA A 686 11.84 0.13 -21.70
CA ALA A 686 13.18 -0.16 -21.22
C ALA A 686 13.19 -0.63 -19.75
N ALA A 687 12.34 -0.05 -18.89
CA ALA A 687 12.11 -0.56 -17.54
C ALA A 687 11.42 -1.92 -17.56
N GLY A 688 10.41 -2.08 -18.43
CA GLY A 688 9.66 -3.32 -18.62
C GLY A 688 10.53 -4.52 -19.01
N GLU A 689 11.54 -4.32 -19.85
CA GLU A 689 12.55 -5.35 -20.16
C GLU A 689 13.23 -5.89 -18.89
N TRP A 690 13.55 -5.01 -17.92
CA TRP A 690 14.09 -5.41 -16.63
C TRP A 690 13.02 -6.02 -15.73
N ILE A 691 11.85 -5.39 -15.60
CA ILE A 691 10.77 -5.83 -14.70
C ILE A 691 10.33 -7.26 -15.03
N GLN A 692 10.19 -7.57 -16.33
CA GLN A 692 9.78 -8.89 -16.77
C GLN A 692 10.87 -9.94 -16.51
N SER A 693 12.15 -9.64 -16.76
CA SER A 693 13.24 -10.60 -16.51
C SER A 693 13.49 -10.85 -15.02
N HIS A 694 13.07 -9.93 -14.15
CA HIS A 694 13.24 -10.01 -12.68
C HIS A 694 11.94 -10.32 -11.94
N GLY A 695 10.88 -10.69 -12.67
CA GLY A 695 9.53 -10.80 -12.14
C GLY A 695 9.38 -11.74 -10.94
N GLU A 696 10.21 -12.78 -10.84
CA GLU A 696 10.19 -13.74 -9.72
C GLU A 696 10.51 -13.08 -8.35
N ALA A 697 11.34 -12.03 -8.36
CA ALA A 697 11.75 -11.31 -7.16
C ALA A 697 10.75 -10.21 -6.75
N VAL A 698 9.88 -9.78 -7.68
CA VAL A 698 8.94 -8.67 -7.53
C VAL A 698 7.52 -9.18 -7.35
N PHE A 699 6.95 -9.84 -8.36
CA PHE A 699 5.57 -10.27 -8.39
C PHE A 699 5.34 -11.47 -7.46
N GLY A 700 4.23 -11.46 -6.72
CA GLY A 700 3.93 -12.49 -5.71
C GLY A 700 4.90 -12.53 -4.52
N SER A 701 5.85 -11.59 -4.44
CA SER A 701 6.75 -11.44 -3.30
C SER A 701 6.06 -10.79 -2.10
N ASP A 702 6.70 -10.90 -0.96
CA ASP A 702 6.30 -10.32 0.32
C ASP A 702 7.49 -9.59 0.94
N TYR A 703 7.20 -8.63 1.82
CA TYR A 703 8.22 -7.90 2.55
C TYR A 703 8.90 -8.81 3.58
N TRP A 704 10.12 -8.45 3.99
CA TRP A 704 10.80 -9.17 5.07
C TRP A 704 10.51 -8.53 6.42
N PHE A 705 10.20 -9.37 7.42
CA PHE A 705 9.78 -8.93 8.75
C PHE A 705 10.84 -8.12 9.51
N PHE A 706 12.13 -8.36 9.22
CA PHE A 706 13.23 -7.76 9.97
C PHE A 706 13.50 -6.32 9.54
N THR A 707 13.69 -6.13 8.24
CA THR A 707 13.98 -4.84 7.64
C THR A 707 13.66 -4.89 6.14
N PRO A 708 13.12 -3.81 5.55
CA PRO A 708 12.89 -3.74 4.11
C PRO A 708 14.17 -3.40 3.32
N SER A 709 15.22 -2.91 3.99
CA SER A 709 16.39 -2.32 3.34
C SER A 709 17.67 -2.34 4.19
N GLU A 710 18.80 -2.09 3.52
CA GLU A 710 20.11 -1.82 4.12
C GLU A 710 20.78 -0.64 3.42
N GLY A 711 20.96 0.47 4.15
CA GLY A 711 21.46 1.71 3.56
C GLY A 711 20.61 2.20 2.39
N GLU A 712 21.20 3.01 1.52
CA GLU A 712 20.46 3.60 0.39
C GLU A 712 20.24 2.60 -0.75
N SER A 713 21.09 1.57 -0.90
CA SER A 713 21.17 0.76 -2.12
C SER A 713 20.65 -0.67 -2.01
N VAL A 714 20.44 -1.23 -0.82
CA VAL A 714 20.00 -2.63 -0.70
C VAL A 714 18.54 -2.72 -0.28
N ARG A 715 17.78 -3.60 -0.95
CA ARG A 715 16.37 -3.91 -0.64
C ARG A 715 16.16 -5.41 -0.55
N PHE A 716 15.10 -5.81 0.16
CA PHE A 716 14.78 -7.23 0.38
C PHE A 716 13.33 -7.56 0.06
N THR A 717 13.12 -8.68 -0.61
CA THR A 717 11.81 -9.33 -0.70
C THR A 717 11.97 -10.83 -0.45
N LYS A 718 10.85 -11.52 -0.22
CA LYS A 718 10.83 -12.98 -0.10
C LYS A 718 9.60 -13.55 -0.79
N ASN A 719 9.68 -14.79 -1.24
CA ASN A 719 8.51 -15.56 -1.65
C ASN A 719 8.64 -17.01 -1.10
N LEU A 720 7.81 -17.93 -1.60
CA LEU A 720 7.85 -19.34 -1.16
C LEU A 720 9.14 -20.06 -1.57
N GLU A 721 9.80 -19.61 -2.63
CA GLU A 721 10.96 -20.27 -3.26
C GLU A 721 12.30 -19.72 -2.77
N GLY A 722 12.36 -18.46 -2.35
CA GLY A 722 13.61 -17.85 -1.92
C GLY A 722 13.48 -16.48 -1.27
N PHE A 723 14.66 -15.98 -0.89
CA PHE A 723 14.88 -14.63 -0.40
C PHE A 723 15.69 -13.85 -1.43
N PHE A 724 15.31 -12.62 -1.72
CA PHE A 724 15.93 -11.80 -2.75
C PHE A 724 16.63 -10.60 -2.14
N VAL A 725 17.85 -10.38 -2.59
CA VAL A 725 18.68 -9.23 -2.26
C VAL A 725 18.83 -8.39 -3.52
N PHE A 726 18.33 -7.17 -3.48
CA PHE A 726 18.44 -6.20 -4.56
C PHE A 726 19.58 -5.23 -4.28
N SER A 727 20.35 -4.89 -5.30
CA SER A 727 21.30 -3.79 -5.28
C SER A 727 20.86 -2.73 -6.30
N LEU A 728 20.47 -1.55 -5.82
CA LEU A 728 20.02 -0.42 -6.65
C LEU A 728 21.17 0.33 -7.33
N LEU A 729 22.42 0.02 -6.95
CA LEU A 729 23.64 0.57 -7.52
C LEU A 729 24.54 -0.57 -8.01
N PRO A 730 25.38 -0.34 -9.05
CA PRO A 730 26.26 -1.39 -9.56
C PRO A 730 27.17 -1.95 -8.46
N PRO A 731 27.03 -3.23 -8.07
CA PRO A 731 27.91 -3.83 -7.08
C PRO A 731 29.33 -3.94 -7.66
N ASN A 732 30.34 -3.59 -6.87
CA ASN A 732 31.73 -3.64 -7.31
C ASN A 732 32.55 -4.60 -6.43
N GLY A 733 32.87 -5.77 -6.99
CA GLY A 733 33.69 -6.79 -6.34
C GLY A 733 32.95 -7.60 -5.26
N SER A 734 32.39 -6.94 -4.26
CA SER A 734 31.71 -7.60 -3.14
C SER A 734 30.50 -6.81 -2.64
N LEU A 735 29.38 -7.50 -2.45
CA LEU A 735 28.18 -7.01 -1.81
C LEU A 735 28.06 -7.65 -0.42
N VAL A 736 28.15 -6.83 0.63
CA VAL A 736 28.12 -7.29 2.03
C VAL A 736 26.77 -6.95 2.63
N ILE A 737 26.10 -7.97 3.17
CA ILE A 737 24.78 -7.87 3.79
C ILE A 737 24.91 -8.07 5.30
N GLU A 738 24.66 -7.00 6.05
CA GLU A 738 24.84 -6.95 7.50
C GLU A 738 23.65 -7.55 8.26
N SER A 739 22.45 -7.51 7.68
CA SER A 739 21.25 -8.10 8.27
C SER A 739 21.33 -9.63 8.24
N PRO A 740 20.70 -10.30 9.21
CA PRO A 740 20.72 -11.75 9.32
C PRO A 740 19.75 -12.40 8.31
N VAL A 741 20.04 -12.24 7.01
CA VAL A 741 19.26 -12.83 5.92
C VAL A 741 19.15 -14.36 6.07
N PRO A 742 18.10 -15.01 5.55
CA PRO A 742 17.86 -16.44 5.72
C PRO A 742 18.80 -17.34 4.88
N TYR A 743 20.10 -17.08 4.95
CA TYR A 743 21.18 -17.86 4.35
C TYR A 743 21.70 -18.93 5.31
N VAL A 744 21.83 -20.16 4.82
CA VAL A 744 22.49 -21.27 5.50
C VAL A 744 23.77 -21.62 4.76
N GLU A 745 24.84 -21.93 5.51
CA GLU A 745 26.13 -22.28 4.92
C GLU A 745 26.01 -23.45 3.93
N GLY A 746 26.39 -23.21 2.68
CA GLY A 746 26.23 -24.15 1.57
C GLY A 746 25.12 -23.79 0.58
N ASP A 747 24.24 -22.84 0.90
CA ASP A 747 23.25 -22.32 -0.05
C ASP A 747 23.96 -21.73 -1.29
N GLN A 748 23.46 -22.07 -2.48
CA GLN A 748 23.94 -21.54 -3.75
C GLN A 748 23.15 -20.27 -4.08
N VAL A 749 23.76 -19.10 -3.84
CA VAL A 749 23.15 -17.82 -4.23
C VAL A 749 23.28 -17.66 -5.73
N VAL A 750 22.17 -17.34 -6.39
CA VAL A 750 22.09 -17.20 -7.85
C VAL A 750 21.71 -15.79 -8.26
N VAL A 751 22.22 -15.35 -9.40
CA VAL A 751 21.74 -14.13 -10.09
C VAL A 751 20.32 -14.39 -10.60
N VAL A 752 19.46 -13.37 -10.50
CA VAL A 752 18.11 -13.38 -11.08
C VAL A 752 18.06 -12.31 -12.16
N GLY A 753 17.59 -12.68 -13.35
CA GLY A 753 17.47 -11.79 -14.50
C GLY A 753 18.79 -11.44 -15.19
N GLY A 754 18.72 -10.54 -16.18
CA GLY A 754 19.86 -10.16 -17.02
C GLY A 754 20.42 -11.30 -17.88
N ASP A 755 21.59 -11.08 -18.48
CA ASP A 755 22.26 -12.05 -19.36
C ASP A 755 22.90 -13.24 -18.59
N MET A 756 22.96 -13.15 -17.25
CA MET A 756 23.55 -14.16 -16.36
C MET A 756 22.56 -14.76 -15.37
N ASP A 757 21.27 -14.73 -15.69
CA ASP A 757 20.22 -15.39 -14.89
C ASP A 757 20.58 -16.84 -14.53
N GLY A 758 20.39 -17.21 -13.27
CA GLY A 758 20.68 -18.53 -12.73
C GLY A 758 22.16 -18.82 -12.45
N VAL A 759 23.09 -17.91 -12.74
CA VAL A 759 24.51 -18.11 -12.42
C VAL A 759 24.72 -18.09 -10.91
N VAL A 760 25.39 -19.12 -10.38
CA VAL A 760 25.79 -19.18 -8.97
C VAL A 760 26.98 -18.26 -8.72
N VAL A 761 26.84 -17.38 -7.74
CA VAL A 761 27.91 -16.46 -7.32
C VAL A 761 28.62 -16.97 -6.06
N PRO A 762 29.94 -16.75 -5.91
CA PRO A 762 30.66 -17.15 -4.70
C PRO A 762 30.15 -16.37 -3.49
N THR A 763 29.82 -17.10 -2.41
CA THR A 763 29.38 -16.53 -1.16
C THR A 763 30.15 -17.07 0.03
N ARG A 764 30.22 -16.30 1.11
CA ARG A 764 30.73 -16.78 2.40
C ARG A 764 30.12 -16.00 3.56
N LEU A 765 30.02 -16.66 4.70
CA LEU A 765 29.75 -15.99 5.96
C LEU A 765 31.06 -15.43 6.53
N VAL A 766 31.08 -14.15 6.87
CA VAL A 766 32.23 -13.47 7.48
C VAL A 766 31.84 -13.01 8.88
N GLU A 767 32.77 -13.03 9.83
CA GLU A 767 32.54 -12.46 11.17
C GLU A 767 32.27 -10.95 11.05
N LYS A 768 31.26 -10.45 11.78
CA LYS A 768 30.98 -9.01 11.79
C LYS A 768 32.13 -8.20 12.40
N SER A 769 32.81 -8.78 13.38
CA SER A 769 34.03 -8.26 13.99
C SER A 769 34.93 -9.42 14.42
N PRO A 770 36.26 -9.24 14.51
CA PRO A 770 37.18 -10.32 14.82
C PRO A 770 36.82 -11.05 16.13
N GLY A 771 36.56 -12.35 16.05
CA GLY A 771 36.14 -13.20 17.16
C GLY A 771 34.65 -13.15 17.50
N SER A 772 33.83 -12.44 16.71
CA SER A 772 32.38 -12.40 16.88
C SER A 772 31.72 -13.68 16.39
N ARG A 773 30.68 -14.11 17.12
CA ARG A 773 29.78 -15.19 16.67
C ARG A 773 28.77 -14.70 15.63
N GLU A 774 28.59 -13.38 15.51
CA GLU A 774 27.72 -12.81 14.49
C GLU A 774 28.40 -12.86 13.13
N ARG A 775 27.60 -13.25 12.14
CA ARG A 775 28.05 -13.38 10.77
C ARG A 775 27.26 -12.46 9.86
N LYS A 776 27.92 -12.00 8.81
CA LYS A 776 27.35 -11.27 7.68
C LYS A 776 27.57 -12.05 6.40
N LEU A 777 26.67 -11.91 5.45
CA LEU A 777 26.78 -12.57 4.15
C LEU A 777 27.61 -11.69 3.21
N GLU A 778 28.66 -12.26 2.63
CA GLU A 778 29.42 -11.64 1.56
C GLU A 778 29.11 -12.35 0.25
N ILE A 779 28.67 -11.60 -0.76
CA ILE A 779 28.42 -12.06 -2.13
C ILE A 779 29.51 -11.46 -3.03
N THR A 780 30.34 -12.31 -3.64
CA THR A 780 31.35 -11.85 -4.59
C THR A 780 30.70 -11.61 -5.95
N VAL A 781 30.80 -10.38 -6.46
CA VAL A 781 30.21 -9.98 -7.74
C VAL A 781 31.33 -9.65 -8.72
N SER A 782 31.48 -10.48 -9.77
CA SER A 782 32.45 -10.24 -10.83
C SER A 782 32.02 -9.09 -11.74
N GLU A 783 32.97 -8.54 -12.50
CA GLU A 783 32.65 -7.54 -13.53
C GLU A 783 31.68 -8.11 -14.57
N GLU A 784 31.79 -9.40 -14.92
CA GLU A 784 30.86 -10.07 -15.84
C GLU A 784 29.43 -10.07 -15.31
N VAL A 785 29.21 -10.42 -14.03
CA VAL A 785 27.87 -10.40 -13.42
C VAL A 785 27.34 -8.97 -13.30
N ARG A 786 28.20 -8.01 -12.94
CA ARG A 786 27.80 -6.60 -12.87
C ARG A 786 27.39 -6.06 -14.24
N ASP A 787 28.14 -6.37 -15.29
CA ASP A 787 27.93 -5.82 -16.63
C ASP A 787 26.84 -6.57 -17.41
N ALA A 788 26.40 -7.73 -16.93
CA ALA A 788 25.31 -8.54 -17.50
C ALA A 788 23.90 -8.03 -17.18
N ASP A 789 23.79 -6.97 -16.37
CA ASP A 789 22.51 -6.41 -15.96
C ASP A 789 22.61 -4.88 -15.80
N ARG A 790 21.45 -4.24 -15.62
CA ARG A 790 21.31 -2.78 -15.54
C ARG A 790 20.18 -2.42 -14.58
N TYR A 791 20.19 -1.18 -14.13
CA TYR A 791 19.22 -0.60 -13.21
C TYR A 791 19.26 -1.16 -11.78
N CYS A 792 19.11 -2.48 -11.61
CA CYS A 792 19.18 -3.13 -10.31
C CYS A 792 19.63 -4.59 -10.46
N TRP A 793 20.56 -5.03 -9.60
CA TRP A 793 21.09 -6.39 -9.61
C TRP A 793 20.41 -7.22 -8.52
N VAL A 794 19.95 -8.42 -8.86
CA VAL A 794 19.17 -9.27 -7.95
C VAL A 794 19.86 -10.60 -7.68
N PHE A 795 19.94 -10.96 -6.40
CA PHE A 795 20.52 -12.22 -5.93
C PHE A 795 19.50 -13.01 -5.10
N LYS A 796 19.23 -14.25 -5.50
CA LYS A 796 18.31 -15.17 -4.81
C LYS A 796 19.07 -16.14 -3.92
N ILE A 797 18.67 -16.22 -2.66
CA ILE A 797 18.99 -17.31 -1.74
C ILE A 797 17.85 -18.34 -1.82
N PRO A 798 18.03 -19.48 -2.49
CA PRO A 798 16.96 -20.45 -2.68
C PRO A 798 16.66 -21.24 -1.39
N TYR A 799 15.38 -21.46 -1.10
CA TYR A 799 14.95 -22.22 0.08
C TYR A 799 15.07 -23.76 -0.07
N GLY A 800 15.39 -24.26 -1.26
CA GLY A 800 15.72 -25.67 -1.53
C GLY A 800 17.21 -26.03 -1.39
N GLY A 801 18.05 -25.08 -0.97
CA GLY A 801 19.50 -25.05 -1.16
C GLY A 801 20.42 -25.87 -0.26
N VAL A 802 20.01 -27.04 0.27
CA VAL A 802 20.96 -28.13 0.62
C VAL A 802 20.26 -29.47 0.36
N ALA A 803 20.30 -29.94 -0.88
CA ALA A 803 19.99 -31.34 -1.15
C ALA A 803 21.05 -32.22 -0.45
N ALA A 804 20.67 -32.84 0.67
CA ALA A 804 20.83 -34.27 0.93
C ALA A 804 22.09 -34.96 0.35
N ASN A 805 23.29 -34.44 0.60
CA ASN A 805 24.55 -35.08 0.17
C ASN A 805 25.56 -35.26 1.31
N GLN A 806 25.07 -35.56 2.51
CA GLN A 806 25.85 -36.26 3.52
C GLN A 806 25.06 -37.40 4.16
N THR A 807 24.68 -38.40 3.37
CA THR A 807 24.51 -39.76 3.89
C THR A 807 24.80 -40.79 2.79
N THR A 808 25.93 -41.48 2.98
CA THR A 808 26.26 -42.85 2.51
C THR A 808 26.27 -43.14 1.01
N ALA A 809 27.47 -43.46 0.53
CA ALA A 809 27.71 -44.23 -0.69
C ALA A 809 26.82 -45.49 -0.76
N GLY A 810 26.09 -45.66 -1.85
CA GLY A 810 25.25 -46.84 -2.09
C GLY A 810 24.55 -46.82 -3.45
N VAL A 811 25.13 -47.55 -4.40
CA VAL A 811 24.66 -47.92 -5.73
C VAL A 811 23.14 -48.09 -5.89
N GLY A 812 22.56 -47.56 -6.98
CA GLY A 812 21.29 -48.05 -7.52
C GLY A 812 20.55 -47.06 -8.42
N GLY A 813 20.69 -47.20 -9.74
CA GLY A 813 19.97 -46.39 -10.73
C GLY A 813 18.46 -46.70 -10.80
N GLY A 814 17.68 -45.68 -11.14
CA GLY A 814 16.23 -45.80 -11.35
C GLY A 814 15.66 -44.51 -11.92
N ASN A 815 15.24 -44.58 -13.18
CA ASN A 815 14.71 -43.53 -14.04
C ASN A 815 13.33 -43.04 -13.54
N SER A 816 13.09 -41.74 -13.41
CA SER A 816 11.73 -41.17 -13.34
C SER A 816 11.62 -39.86 -14.12
N THR A 817 10.68 -39.86 -15.04
CA THR A 817 10.31 -38.80 -15.98
C THR A 817 9.43 -37.75 -15.32
N THR A 818 9.85 -36.49 -15.33
CA THR A 818 9.02 -35.31 -15.05
C THR A 818 8.66 -34.61 -16.36
N GLY A 819 7.36 -34.37 -16.58
CA GLY A 819 6.82 -33.66 -17.74
C GLY A 819 6.93 -32.15 -17.52
N GLY A 820 7.70 -31.48 -18.39
CA GLY A 820 7.77 -30.03 -18.47
C GLY A 820 6.70 -29.47 -19.42
N PHE A 821 6.03 -28.41 -18.96
CA PHE A 821 5.22 -27.54 -19.81
C PHE A 821 6.18 -26.74 -20.71
N GLY A 822 6.06 -26.93 -22.01
CA GLY A 822 6.88 -26.28 -23.03
C GLY A 822 6.35 -24.91 -23.41
N THR A 823 7.21 -23.90 -23.38
CA THR A 823 7.09 -22.66 -24.12
C THR A 823 7.41 -22.90 -25.61
N PRO A 824 6.65 -22.34 -26.57
CA PRO A 824 6.99 -22.45 -27.98
C PRO A 824 8.02 -21.39 -28.38
N SER A 825 9.19 -21.85 -28.80
CA SER A 825 10.22 -21.07 -29.50
C SER A 825 10.00 -21.11 -31.01
N GLN A 826 10.30 -20.01 -31.71
CA GLN A 826 10.49 -19.88 -33.17
C GLN A 826 11.18 -18.53 -33.48
N PRO A 827 11.90 -18.36 -34.62
CA PRO A 827 13.35 -18.49 -34.64
C PRO A 827 14.11 -17.19 -34.98
N ALA A 828 15.38 -17.17 -34.57
CA ALA A 828 16.36 -16.12 -34.82
C ALA A 828 16.73 -15.93 -36.30
N ALA A 829 16.81 -14.68 -36.72
CA ALA A 829 17.45 -14.26 -37.97
C ALA A 829 18.74 -13.48 -37.64
N GLN A 830 19.85 -13.96 -38.22
CA GLN A 830 21.17 -13.34 -38.18
C GLN A 830 21.21 -12.03 -39.00
N ALA A 831 21.90 -11.01 -38.47
CA ALA A 831 22.56 -10.00 -39.30
C ALA A 831 23.83 -9.47 -38.62
N ASN A 832 24.92 -9.48 -39.39
CA ASN A 832 26.28 -9.13 -39.01
C ASN A 832 26.50 -7.61 -38.85
N GLY A 833 27.19 -7.26 -37.76
CA GLY A 833 28.39 -6.41 -37.66
C GLY A 833 28.54 -5.13 -38.49
N ALA A 834 28.76 -4.01 -37.78
CA ALA A 834 29.85 -3.07 -38.08
C ALA A 834 30.18 -2.20 -36.85
N ALA A 835 31.46 -2.21 -36.49
CA ALA A 835 32.06 -1.38 -35.45
C ALA A 835 32.29 0.08 -35.92
N SER A 836 32.27 1.06 -35.01
CA SER A 836 33.49 1.73 -34.54
C SER A 836 33.26 3.11 -33.86
N LYS A 837 34.08 3.33 -32.82
CA LYS A 837 34.76 4.58 -32.39
C LYS A 837 34.02 5.64 -31.56
N ALA A 838 34.18 5.48 -30.24
CA ALA A 838 34.98 6.33 -29.33
C ALA A 838 35.17 7.84 -29.62
N MET A 839 34.64 8.66 -28.71
CA MET A 839 35.26 9.82 -28.02
C MET A 839 34.55 9.90 -26.65
N GLY A 840 35.14 10.05 -25.46
CA GLY A 840 36.42 10.63 -25.06
C GLY A 840 36.18 12.05 -24.51
N GLY A 841 35.98 12.21 -23.19
CA GLY A 841 35.98 13.54 -22.56
C GLY A 841 35.29 13.61 -21.19
N ALA A 842 36.08 13.84 -20.15
CA ALA A 842 35.75 13.82 -18.73
C ALA A 842 35.05 15.09 -18.20
N GLY A 843 34.44 14.97 -17.01
CA GLY A 843 34.09 16.12 -16.17
C GLY A 843 33.18 15.74 -15.00
N GLY A 844 33.75 15.29 -13.89
CA GLY A 844 33.02 15.06 -12.65
C GLY A 844 32.73 16.37 -11.91
N TRP A 845 31.55 16.46 -11.28
CA TRP A 845 31.28 17.30 -10.12
C TRP A 845 30.31 16.59 -9.18
N SER A 846 30.67 16.63 -7.91
CA SER A 846 30.04 16.01 -6.75
C SER A 846 28.81 16.79 -6.27
N VAL A 847 27.80 16.02 -5.84
CA VAL A 847 27.01 16.15 -4.60
C VAL A 847 27.05 17.52 -3.90
N ILE A 848 25.88 18.17 -3.85
CA ILE A 848 25.20 18.87 -2.73
C ILE A 848 24.11 19.74 -3.38
N LEU A 849 22.90 19.21 -3.53
CA LEU A 849 21.70 19.99 -3.86
C LEU A 849 20.44 19.10 -3.68
N SER A 850 20.15 18.74 -2.43
CA SER A 850 18.95 17.97 -2.09
C SER A 850 18.33 18.39 -0.74
N THR A 851 18.56 19.62 -0.28
CA THR A 851 18.12 20.05 1.06
C THR A 851 17.66 21.51 1.16
N LEU A 852 17.22 22.13 0.05
CA LEU A 852 16.73 23.53 0.09
C LEU A 852 15.41 23.78 -0.66
N MET A 853 14.69 22.74 -1.10
CA MET A 853 13.50 22.86 -1.95
C MET A 853 12.15 22.81 -1.22
N ALA A 854 12.12 22.65 0.11
CA ALA A 854 10.88 22.44 0.86
C ALA A 854 10.32 23.68 1.61
N PHE A 855 10.85 24.89 1.42
CA PHE A 855 10.64 26.00 2.38
C PHE A 855 9.58 27.06 2.02
N VAL A 856 8.72 26.86 1.01
CA VAL A 856 7.75 27.93 0.60
C VAL A 856 6.27 27.51 0.63
N PHE A 857 5.93 26.22 0.80
CA PHE A 857 4.53 25.78 0.82
C PHE A 857 3.76 26.04 2.13
N SER A 858 4.43 26.46 3.22
CA SER A 858 3.79 26.60 4.55
C SER A 858 3.30 28.01 4.93
N LEU A 859 2.94 28.89 3.99
CA LEU A 859 2.50 30.25 4.35
C LEU A 859 1.10 30.71 3.88
N VAL A 860 0.26 29.79 3.40
CA VAL A 860 -1.19 30.05 3.23
C VAL A 860 -2.02 28.82 3.64
N LEU A 861 -1.76 28.33 4.86
CA LEU A 861 -2.71 27.55 5.65
C LEU A 861 -3.03 28.33 6.93
#